data_AF-A0A673KPV7-F1
#
_entry.id   AF-A0A673KPV7-F1
#
_cell.length_a   1.000
_cell.length_b   1.000
_cell.length_c   1.000
_cell.angle_alpha   90.00
_cell.angle_beta   90.00
_cell.angle_gamma   90.00
#
_symmetry.space_group_name_H-M   'P 1'
#
loop_
_entity.id
_entity.type
_entity.pdbx_description
1 polymer ?
#
loop_
_entity_poly.entity_id
_entity_poly.type
_entity_poly.pdbx_seq_one_letter_code
_entity_poly.pdbx_strand_id
1 'polypeptide(L)'
;DSKSVLILLVLSAKYSTFSVPEFALDKTYVYKYEALLLGGLPHEGLARAGIKVSSKVLLSAVTEHTFLMKLMDPLLHEYAGIWPKDPFVPATKLTSALAAQLQIPIKFEYANGVVGKVFAPAGVSPTVMNLHRGILNILQLNLKKTQNIYELQEAGVQGVCRTHYVINEDPKANHIIVTKSKDLSHCQERIIKDIGLAYTERCAECTERVKSLIETATYNYIMKPAAAGVLIAEATVEEVHHFSPLNEIHGAAMMEAKQTLAFVEIEKTPVVPIKADYLARGSLQYEFATEILQTPIQLMKISDAPAQIIEVLKHLVANNVAMVHDDAPLKFVQLIQLLRVATLENIEAIWAQFKDKPVYRRWILDALPAVGTPVIVKLFKEKFLGGELTIPEFIQALVVALQMVTADLETIQLTASLALHEKIATIPALREVVMLGYGSMIAKHCVAVPTCPAELLRPIHEIAAEATSKNNIPEITLALKVLGNAGHPASLKPIMKLLPGLRTAATSLPLRIQVDAILALRNIAKKEPKLVQPVALQLVLDRALHPEVRMVACIVLFETKPSVALISSLAGALKLETNMHVASFAYSHIKSLTRITAPDMAAVAGAANVAIKLMSPKLDRLSFRFSRALQLDFYHSESYNFYKRAKKICSGSSSSMSSSRMTETATIMEPFRKFHKDRYMAPHGASKAVSSGSTASSFEKIQKQAKFLGNAVPPVFAVIARAVRVDHKLLGYQLAAYFDKPNARVQLVVSSIAENDNLKICADGAVLSKHKVTARVAWGPECQQYAVIAKAEAGVLGEFPAARLEVPWRLKGIQVNPDGTLSIQIDEDILSWIQKHIKEE
;
A
#
# COMPACT_ATOMS: atom_id res chain seq x y z
N ASP A 1 -25.62 69.61 -38.66
CA ASP A 1 -26.52 69.25 -39.77
C ASP A 1 -25.83 68.44 -40.83
N SER A 2 -26.57 67.45 -41.33
CA SER A 2 -26.39 66.70 -42.58
C SER A 2 -25.19 65.75 -42.75
N LYS A 3 -25.54 64.46 -42.58
CA LYS A 3 -25.19 63.29 -43.40
C LYS A 3 -23.73 62.81 -43.41
N SER A 4 -23.51 61.70 -42.71
CA SER A 4 -22.71 60.60 -43.24
C SER A 4 -23.36 59.27 -42.85
N VAL A 5 -23.68 58.51 -43.89
CA VAL A 5 -24.35 57.22 -43.90
C VAL A 5 -23.41 56.17 -43.31
N LEU A 6 -23.81 55.50 -42.23
CA LEU A 6 -23.22 54.21 -41.83
C LEU A 6 -24.22 53.12 -42.18
N ILE A 7 -23.95 52.42 -43.28
CA ILE A 7 -24.63 51.18 -43.68
C ILE A 7 -24.37 50.16 -42.56
N LEU A 8 -25.40 49.82 -41.79
CA LEU A 8 -25.39 48.65 -40.93
C LEU A 8 -25.53 47.41 -41.84
N LEU A 9 -24.39 46.88 -42.29
CA LEU A 9 -24.30 45.53 -42.82
C LEU A 9 -24.64 44.58 -41.65
N VAL A 10 -25.89 44.14 -41.61
CA VAL A 10 -26.28 42.94 -40.86
C VAL A 10 -25.60 41.77 -41.57
N LEU A 11 -24.34 41.51 -41.20
CA LEU A 11 -23.75 40.19 -41.35
C LEU A 11 -24.56 39.27 -40.44
N SER A 12 -25.60 38.66 -41.00
CA SER A 12 -26.14 37.42 -40.48
C SER A 12 -25.03 36.38 -40.59
N ALA A 13 -24.12 36.38 -39.63
CA ALA A 13 -23.38 35.18 -39.29
C ALA A 13 -24.47 34.14 -39.01
N LYS A 14 -24.67 33.22 -39.97
CA LYS A 14 -25.39 31.97 -39.72
C LYS A 14 -24.67 31.33 -38.54
N TYR A 15 -25.15 31.57 -37.33
CA TYR A 15 -24.81 30.72 -36.21
C TYR A 15 -25.39 29.36 -36.57
N SER A 16 -24.53 28.45 -37.01
CA SER A 16 -24.90 27.05 -37.18
C SER A 16 -25.40 26.57 -35.82
N THR A 17 -26.70 26.34 -35.69
CA THR A 17 -27.27 25.74 -34.50
C THR A 17 -26.86 24.28 -34.50
N PHE A 18 -25.87 23.92 -33.69
CA PHE A 18 -25.49 22.52 -33.53
C PHE A 18 -26.65 21.74 -32.93
N SER A 19 -27.15 20.77 -33.70
CA SER A 19 -28.22 19.86 -33.28
C SER A 19 -27.62 18.50 -32.91
N VAL A 20 -28.20 17.89 -31.88
CA VAL A 20 -27.87 16.54 -31.45
C VAL A 20 -28.53 15.51 -32.36
N PRO A 21 -28.10 14.23 -32.33
CA PRO A 21 -28.75 13.18 -33.09
C PRO A 21 -30.22 13.00 -32.71
N GLU A 22 -31.11 12.94 -33.70
CA GLU A 22 -32.56 12.78 -33.53
C GLU A 22 -33.06 11.50 -34.20
N PHE A 23 -33.92 10.75 -33.50
CA PHE A 23 -34.53 9.53 -34.01
C PHE A 23 -36.04 9.71 -34.11
N ALA A 24 -36.58 9.59 -35.33
CA ALA A 24 -38.00 9.73 -35.56
C ALA A 24 -38.81 8.55 -34.99
N LEU A 25 -40.06 8.84 -34.58
CA LEU A 25 -41.05 7.83 -34.20
C LEU A 25 -41.32 6.86 -35.38
N ASP A 26 -41.67 5.63 -35.03
CA ASP A 26 -42.01 4.54 -35.96
C ASP A 26 -40.91 4.16 -36.97
N LYS A 27 -39.66 4.55 -36.69
CA LYS A 27 -38.48 4.18 -37.49
C LYS A 27 -37.46 3.45 -36.64
N THR A 28 -36.69 2.59 -37.29
CA THR A 28 -35.55 1.90 -36.69
C THR A 28 -34.28 2.28 -37.41
N TYR A 29 -33.32 2.82 -36.66
CA TYR A 29 -32.02 3.20 -37.17
C TYR A 29 -31.07 2.05 -36.91
N VAL A 30 -30.52 1.51 -37.99
CA VAL A 30 -29.62 0.34 -37.94
C VAL A 30 -28.18 0.83 -38.03
N TYR A 31 -27.40 0.48 -37.02
CA TYR A 31 -25.97 0.75 -36.96
C TYR A 31 -25.17 -0.55 -36.95
N LYS A 32 -24.05 -0.58 -37.65
CA LYS A 32 -23.00 -1.58 -37.46
C LYS A 32 -22.16 -1.15 -36.27
N TYR A 33 -22.04 -2.03 -35.28
CA TYR A 33 -21.25 -1.81 -34.08
C TYR A 33 -20.11 -2.81 -33.99
N GLU A 34 -18.91 -2.30 -33.73
CA GLU A 34 -17.74 -3.10 -33.40
C GLU A 34 -17.07 -2.51 -32.16
N ALA A 35 -16.65 -3.36 -31.24
CA ALA A 35 -15.84 -2.96 -30.10
C ALA A 35 -14.70 -3.94 -29.91
N LEU A 36 -13.54 -3.42 -29.53
CA LEU A 36 -12.30 -4.15 -29.30
C LEU A 36 -11.74 -3.71 -27.95
N LEU A 37 -11.36 -4.66 -27.11
CA LEU A 37 -10.63 -4.43 -25.87
C LEU A 37 -9.35 -5.28 -25.92
N LEU A 38 -8.19 -4.66 -25.78
CA LEU A 38 -6.89 -5.33 -25.72
C LEU A 38 -6.14 -4.90 -24.47
N GLY A 39 -5.54 -5.85 -23.76
CA GLY A 39 -4.63 -5.63 -22.65
C GLY A 39 -3.28 -6.28 -22.92
N GLY A 40 -2.20 -5.61 -22.52
CA GLY A 40 -0.85 -6.15 -22.60
C GLY A 40 0.21 -5.06 -22.58
N LEU A 41 1.38 -5.37 -23.12
CA LEU A 41 2.44 -4.38 -23.31
C LEU A 41 2.17 -3.57 -24.59
N PRO A 42 2.50 -2.26 -24.61
CA PRO A 42 2.15 -1.36 -25.71
C PRO A 42 2.92 -1.63 -27.02
N HIS A 43 3.95 -2.49 -27.00
CA HIS A 43 4.77 -2.74 -28.18
C HIS A 43 4.17 -3.79 -29.12
N GLU A 44 4.30 -3.54 -30.43
CA GLU A 44 4.03 -4.55 -31.46
C GLU A 44 4.98 -5.74 -31.35
N GLY A 45 4.52 -6.91 -31.79
CA GLY A 45 5.30 -8.14 -31.69
C GLY A 45 5.29 -8.79 -30.31
N LEU A 46 4.58 -8.20 -29.33
CA LEU A 46 4.37 -8.78 -28.01
C LEU A 46 3.00 -9.40 -27.87
N ALA A 47 2.88 -10.32 -26.92
CA ALA A 47 1.62 -10.97 -26.60
C ALA A 47 0.62 -9.97 -25.98
N ARG A 48 -0.61 -9.98 -26.49
CA ARG A 48 -1.76 -9.29 -25.92
C ARG A 48 -2.92 -10.26 -25.76
N ALA A 49 -3.85 -9.92 -24.87
CA ALA A 49 -5.09 -10.64 -24.68
C ALA A 49 -6.28 -9.68 -24.76
N GLY A 50 -7.42 -10.14 -25.26
CA GLY A 50 -8.56 -9.26 -25.45
C GLY A 50 -9.82 -9.91 -25.96
N ILE A 51 -10.84 -9.07 -26.15
CA ILE A 51 -12.18 -9.46 -26.62
C ILE A 51 -12.61 -8.47 -27.70
N LYS A 52 -13.22 -9.00 -28.76
CA LYS A 52 -13.90 -8.22 -29.78
C LYS A 52 -15.39 -8.57 -29.82
N VAL A 53 -16.24 -7.55 -29.88
CA VAL A 53 -17.69 -7.67 -30.01
C VAL A 53 -18.10 -7.06 -31.35
N SER A 54 -18.90 -7.77 -32.13
CA SER A 54 -19.51 -7.26 -33.36
C SER A 54 -21.00 -7.54 -33.36
N SER A 55 -21.82 -6.54 -33.67
CA SER A 55 -23.27 -6.66 -33.69
C SER A 55 -23.87 -5.59 -34.60
N LYS A 56 -25.13 -5.74 -34.98
CA LYS A 56 -25.96 -4.59 -35.36
C LYS A 56 -26.62 -4.00 -34.11
N VAL A 57 -26.72 -2.69 -34.03
CA VAL A 57 -27.44 -1.95 -32.99
C VAL A 57 -28.64 -1.29 -33.65
N LEU A 58 -29.84 -1.62 -33.16
CA LEU A 58 -31.09 -1.05 -33.62
C LEU A 58 -31.59 -0.05 -32.59
N LEU A 59 -31.89 1.17 -33.03
CA LEU A 59 -32.43 2.24 -32.20
C LEU A 59 -33.81 2.66 -32.72
N SER A 60 -34.82 2.70 -31.83
CA SER A 60 -36.17 3.16 -32.16
C SER A 60 -36.71 4.08 -31.07
N ALA A 61 -37.36 5.18 -31.48
CA ALA A 61 -38.10 6.02 -30.55
C ALA A 61 -39.45 5.39 -30.20
N VAL A 62 -39.79 5.34 -28.91
CA VAL A 62 -41.09 4.87 -28.41
C VAL A 62 -41.98 6.06 -28.05
N THR A 63 -41.39 7.08 -27.41
CA THR A 63 -41.99 8.38 -27.11
C THR A 63 -40.98 9.47 -27.43
N GLU A 64 -41.31 10.74 -27.16
CA GLU A 64 -40.38 11.87 -27.37
C GLU A 64 -39.05 11.74 -26.60
N HIS A 65 -39.06 11.08 -25.45
CA HIS A 65 -37.89 10.95 -24.57
C HIS A 65 -37.50 9.52 -24.23
N THR A 66 -38.24 8.51 -24.70
CA THR A 66 -37.98 7.10 -24.41
C THR A 66 -37.67 6.34 -25.68
N PHE A 67 -36.57 5.61 -25.68
CA PHE A 67 -36.03 4.89 -26.83
C PHE A 67 -35.77 3.43 -26.47
N LEU A 68 -35.76 2.58 -27.48
CA LEU A 68 -35.38 1.18 -27.41
C LEU A 68 -34.04 0.97 -28.10
N MET A 69 -33.18 0.17 -27.49
CA MET A 69 -31.96 -0.36 -28.11
C MET A 69 -32.01 -1.88 -28.13
N LYS A 70 -31.74 -2.49 -29.29
CA LYS A 70 -31.63 -3.94 -29.45
C LYS A 70 -30.35 -4.30 -30.19
N LEU A 71 -29.66 -5.34 -29.72
CA LEU A 71 -28.55 -5.95 -30.46
C LEU A 71 -29.09 -7.06 -31.37
N MET A 72 -28.66 -7.04 -32.63
CA MET A 72 -28.94 -8.07 -33.62
C MET A 72 -27.65 -8.78 -34.02
N ASP A 73 -27.72 -10.11 -34.03
CA ASP A 73 -26.63 -11.02 -34.36
C ASP A 73 -25.30 -10.71 -33.62
N PRO A 74 -25.32 -10.58 -32.26
CA PRO A 74 -24.10 -10.29 -31.52
C PRO A 74 -23.14 -11.48 -31.57
N LEU A 75 -21.90 -11.21 -31.97
CA LEU A 75 -20.79 -12.17 -32.05
C LEU A 75 -19.63 -11.69 -31.19
N LEU A 76 -19.14 -12.57 -30.31
CA LEU A 76 -17.94 -12.33 -29.52
C LEU A 76 -16.75 -13.12 -30.07
N HIS A 77 -15.59 -12.51 -30.03
CA HIS A 77 -14.31 -13.10 -30.40
C HIS A 77 -13.30 -12.89 -29.28
N GLU A 78 -12.40 -13.83 -29.12
CA GLU A 78 -11.27 -13.76 -28.19
C GLU A 78 -9.96 -13.55 -28.96
N TYR A 79 -9.03 -12.90 -28.29
CA TYR A 79 -7.68 -12.66 -28.77
C TYR A 79 -6.69 -13.11 -27.69
N ALA A 80 -5.75 -13.96 -28.06
CA ALA A 80 -4.64 -14.36 -27.20
C ALA A 80 -3.45 -14.72 -28.10
N GLY A 81 -2.54 -13.78 -28.31
CA GLY A 81 -1.47 -13.95 -29.28
C GLY A 81 -0.61 -12.71 -29.47
N ILE A 82 0.28 -12.76 -30.46
CA ILE A 82 1.21 -11.71 -30.84
C ILE A 82 0.49 -10.64 -31.65
N TRP A 83 0.37 -9.43 -31.08
CA TRP A 83 -0.29 -8.30 -31.72
C TRP A 83 0.62 -7.59 -32.72
N PRO A 84 0.13 -7.19 -33.92
CA PRO A 84 -1.20 -7.40 -34.51
C PRO A 84 -1.28 -8.63 -35.45
N LYS A 85 -0.38 -9.62 -35.31
CA LYS A 85 -0.19 -10.71 -36.27
C LYS A 85 -1.25 -11.79 -36.17
N ASP A 86 -1.53 -12.26 -34.96
CA ASP A 86 -2.45 -13.38 -34.76
C ASP A 86 -3.91 -12.95 -34.98
N PRO A 87 -4.80 -13.84 -35.44
CA PRO A 87 -6.20 -13.50 -35.71
C PRO A 87 -7.09 -13.57 -34.47
N PHE A 88 -8.22 -12.87 -34.51
CA PHE A 88 -9.32 -13.08 -33.56
C PHE A 88 -10.01 -14.42 -33.81
N VAL A 89 -10.30 -15.16 -32.74
CA VAL A 89 -10.99 -16.45 -32.80
C VAL A 89 -12.42 -16.30 -32.28
N PRO A 90 -13.46 -16.84 -32.96
CA PRO A 90 -14.83 -16.78 -32.46
C PRO A 90 -15.00 -17.45 -31.10
N ALA A 91 -15.48 -16.70 -30.10
CA ALA A 91 -15.76 -17.18 -28.75
C ALA A 91 -17.17 -17.80 -28.69
N THR A 92 -17.37 -18.93 -29.37
CA THR A 92 -18.69 -19.55 -29.57
C THR A 92 -19.39 -19.90 -28.26
N LYS A 93 -18.68 -20.49 -27.30
CA LYS A 93 -19.23 -20.83 -25.97
C LYS A 93 -19.73 -19.59 -25.21
N LEU A 94 -18.95 -18.51 -25.22
CA LEU A 94 -19.33 -17.25 -24.57
C LEU A 94 -20.50 -16.58 -25.27
N THR A 95 -20.47 -16.56 -26.60
CA THR A 95 -21.55 -16.02 -27.44
C THR A 95 -22.86 -16.74 -27.15
N SER A 96 -22.86 -18.07 -27.15
CA SER A 96 -24.06 -18.86 -26.83
C SER A 96 -24.55 -18.65 -25.40
N ALA A 97 -23.64 -18.53 -24.42
CA ALA A 97 -24.00 -18.31 -23.02
C ALA A 97 -24.70 -16.96 -22.77
N LEU A 98 -24.35 -15.93 -23.55
CA LEU A 98 -24.90 -14.57 -23.39
C LEU A 98 -25.98 -14.22 -24.43
N ALA A 99 -26.13 -15.01 -25.49
CA ALA A 99 -26.99 -14.71 -26.64
C ALA A 99 -28.42 -14.31 -26.25
N ALA A 100 -29.04 -15.06 -25.34
CA ALA A 100 -30.41 -14.82 -24.90
C ALA A 100 -30.57 -13.46 -24.21
N GLN A 101 -29.56 -13.01 -23.44
CA GLN A 101 -29.61 -11.73 -22.74
C GLN A 101 -29.23 -10.56 -23.66
N LEU A 102 -28.23 -10.73 -24.54
CA LEU A 102 -27.74 -9.69 -25.44
C LEU A 102 -28.80 -9.21 -26.44
N GLN A 103 -29.72 -10.10 -26.84
CA GLN A 103 -30.77 -9.79 -27.81
C GLN A 103 -32.03 -9.16 -27.19
N ILE A 104 -32.11 -9.07 -25.86
CA ILE A 104 -33.25 -8.45 -25.17
C ILE A 104 -33.21 -6.93 -25.41
N PRO A 105 -34.28 -6.33 -25.98
CA PRO A 105 -34.35 -4.89 -26.12
C PRO A 105 -34.40 -4.20 -24.76
N ILE A 106 -33.57 -3.18 -24.56
CA ILE A 106 -33.58 -2.32 -23.38
C ILE A 106 -34.23 -0.97 -23.70
N LYS A 107 -34.78 -0.30 -22.69
CA LYS A 107 -35.28 1.08 -22.81
C LYS A 107 -34.28 2.06 -22.18
N PHE A 108 -34.21 3.26 -22.72
CA PHE A 108 -33.46 4.34 -22.10
C PHE A 108 -34.13 5.69 -22.34
N GLU A 109 -33.94 6.61 -21.41
CA GLU A 109 -34.30 8.01 -21.58
C GLU A 109 -33.23 8.71 -22.43
N TYR A 110 -33.64 9.53 -23.39
CA TYR A 110 -32.73 10.34 -24.17
C TYR A 110 -33.37 11.66 -24.56
N ALA A 111 -32.71 12.76 -24.21
CA ALA A 111 -33.21 14.10 -24.51
C ALA A 111 -32.03 15.05 -24.71
N ASN A 112 -32.06 15.83 -25.80
CA ASN A 112 -31.03 16.84 -26.09
C ASN A 112 -29.58 16.31 -26.01
N GLY A 113 -29.35 15.08 -26.48
CA GLY A 113 -28.02 14.46 -26.46
C GLY A 113 -27.62 13.83 -25.13
N VAL A 114 -28.48 13.88 -24.10
CA VAL A 114 -28.22 13.31 -22.78
C VAL A 114 -28.95 11.99 -22.63
N VAL A 115 -28.22 10.93 -22.26
CA VAL A 115 -28.79 9.65 -21.84
C VAL A 115 -29.17 9.72 -20.36
N GLY A 116 -30.42 9.44 -20.05
CA GLY A 116 -30.98 9.44 -18.70
C GLY A 116 -30.99 8.05 -18.06
N LYS A 117 -32.11 7.68 -17.45
CA LYS A 117 -32.28 6.36 -16.83
C LYS A 117 -32.32 5.26 -17.88
N VAL A 118 -31.81 4.09 -17.50
CA VAL A 118 -31.85 2.89 -18.33
C VAL A 118 -32.73 1.83 -17.68
N PHE A 119 -33.48 1.08 -18.49
CA PHE A 119 -34.45 0.09 -18.02
C PHE A 119 -34.29 -1.21 -18.78
N ALA A 120 -34.32 -2.32 -18.05
CA ALA A 120 -34.23 -3.65 -18.61
C ALA A 120 -35.03 -4.67 -17.78
N PRO A 121 -35.49 -5.77 -18.39
CA PRO A 121 -36.06 -6.90 -17.66
C PRO A 121 -35.08 -7.49 -16.64
N ALA A 122 -35.61 -8.13 -15.60
CA ALA A 122 -34.80 -8.74 -14.53
C ALA A 122 -33.83 -9.82 -15.04
N GLY A 123 -34.15 -10.49 -16.15
CA GLY A 123 -33.30 -11.51 -16.79
C GLY A 123 -32.01 -10.96 -17.42
N VAL A 124 -31.84 -9.64 -17.55
CA VAL A 124 -30.61 -9.03 -18.06
C VAL A 124 -29.63 -8.81 -16.91
N SER A 125 -28.52 -9.54 -16.93
CA SER A 125 -27.46 -9.42 -15.93
C SER A 125 -26.80 -8.03 -15.93
N PRO A 126 -26.25 -7.57 -14.80
CA PRO A 126 -25.50 -6.31 -14.74
C PRO A 126 -24.34 -6.23 -15.75
N THR A 127 -23.64 -7.34 -16.01
CA THR A 127 -22.55 -7.40 -16.99
C THR A 127 -23.05 -7.07 -18.41
N VAL A 128 -24.16 -7.69 -18.83
CA VAL A 128 -24.77 -7.38 -20.13
C VAL A 128 -25.32 -5.96 -20.15
N MET A 129 -25.88 -5.48 -19.03
CA MET A 129 -26.32 -4.09 -18.89
C MET A 129 -25.16 -3.10 -19.09
N ASN A 130 -23.98 -3.36 -18.53
CA ASN A 130 -22.80 -2.51 -18.71
C ASN A 130 -22.30 -2.48 -20.17
N LEU A 131 -22.42 -3.58 -20.92
CA LEU A 131 -22.16 -3.58 -22.37
C LEU A 131 -23.10 -2.62 -23.11
N HIS A 132 -24.40 -2.62 -22.75
CA HIS A 132 -25.36 -1.70 -23.32
C HIS A 132 -25.05 -0.24 -22.93
N ARG A 133 -24.67 0.02 -21.67
CA ARG A 133 -24.21 1.36 -21.22
C ARG A 133 -23.01 1.84 -22.04
N GLY A 134 -22.05 0.96 -22.34
CA GLY A 134 -20.92 1.26 -23.22
C GLY A 134 -21.32 1.71 -24.63
N ILE A 135 -22.38 1.14 -25.20
CA ILE A 135 -22.93 1.57 -26.50
C ILE A 135 -23.67 2.90 -26.36
N LEU A 136 -24.54 3.03 -25.35
CA LEU A 136 -25.30 4.25 -25.09
C LEU A 136 -24.39 5.45 -24.79
N ASN A 137 -23.20 5.23 -24.23
CA ASN A 137 -22.23 6.28 -23.95
C ASN A 137 -21.74 7.00 -25.21
N ILE A 138 -21.78 6.33 -26.37
CA ILE A 138 -21.49 6.95 -27.67
C ILE A 138 -22.55 8.02 -28.00
N LEU A 139 -23.80 7.82 -27.58
CA LEU A 139 -24.91 8.75 -27.79
C LEU A 139 -24.89 9.94 -26.82
N GLN A 140 -24.10 9.89 -25.74
CA GLN A 140 -23.95 11.00 -24.80
C GLN A 140 -23.18 12.16 -25.46
N LEU A 141 -23.91 13.18 -25.90
CA LEU A 141 -23.42 14.33 -26.67
C LEU A 141 -24.01 15.64 -26.12
N ASN A 142 -23.36 16.25 -25.14
CA ASN A 142 -23.79 17.54 -24.59
C ASN A 142 -23.34 18.72 -25.47
N LEU A 143 -23.94 18.84 -26.66
CA LEU A 143 -23.60 19.88 -27.64
C LEU A 143 -24.13 21.27 -27.22
N LYS A 144 -23.25 22.26 -27.18
CA LYS A 144 -23.64 23.67 -26.99
C LYS A 144 -23.93 24.33 -28.34
N LYS A 145 -25.07 25.02 -28.45
CA LYS A 145 -25.49 25.67 -29.70
C LYS A 145 -24.62 26.86 -30.15
N THR A 146 -23.82 27.44 -29.25
CA THR A 146 -23.14 28.73 -29.47
C THR A 146 -21.62 28.66 -29.44
N GLN A 147 -21.03 27.48 -29.16
CA GLN A 147 -19.60 27.33 -28.94
C GLN A 147 -19.07 26.12 -29.70
N ASN A 148 -18.03 26.32 -30.52
CA ASN A 148 -17.39 25.23 -31.26
C ASN A 148 -16.34 24.51 -30.41
N ILE A 149 -15.73 25.21 -29.45
CA ILE A 149 -14.73 24.66 -28.54
C ILE A 149 -15.14 25.05 -27.12
N TYR A 150 -15.32 24.05 -26.27
CA TYR A 150 -15.68 24.26 -24.88
C TYR A 150 -15.36 23.05 -24.02
N GLU A 151 -15.51 23.25 -22.72
CA GLU A 151 -15.30 22.24 -21.72
C GLU A 151 -16.49 22.20 -20.76
N LEU A 152 -16.83 21.02 -20.27
CA LEU A 152 -17.79 20.80 -19.19
C LEU A 152 -17.46 19.54 -18.39
N GLN A 153 -18.19 19.35 -17.30
CA GLN A 153 -18.26 18.07 -16.59
C GLN A 153 -19.39 17.25 -17.18
N GLU A 154 -19.08 16.05 -17.68
CA GLU A 154 -20.05 15.21 -18.36
C GLU A 154 -20.11 13.82 -17.75
N ALA A 155 -21.32 13.37 -17.45
CA ALA A 155 -21.59 11.99 -17.05
C ALA A 155 -21.27 11.00 -18.19
N GLY A 156 -20.95 9.78 -17.81
CA GLY A 156 -20.68 8.67 -18.70
C GLY A 156 -20.50 7.37 -17.91
N VAL A 157 -20.07 6.32 -18.58
CA VAL A 157 -19.88 5.00 -17.98
C VAL A 157 -18.82 5.04 -16.86
N GLN A 158 -17.78 5.85 -17.03
CA GLN A 158 -16.68 6.01 -16.07
C GLN A 158 -16.99 6.98 -14.92
N GLY A 159 -18.17 7.62 -14.90
CA GLY A 159 -18.55 8.64 -13.92
C GLY A 159 -18.74 10.02 -14.54
N VAL A 160 -18.54 11.07 -13.75
CA VAL A 160 -18.68 12.48 -14.17
C VAL A 160 -17.28 13.08 -14.31
N CYS A 161 -16.83 13.24 -15.56
CA CYS A 161 -15.45 13.61 -15.87
C CYS A 161 -15.34 14.87 -16.72
N ARG A 162 -14.19 15.54 -16.61
CA ARG A 162 -13.82 16.70 -17.41
C ARG A 162 -13.78 16.32 -18.89
N THR A 163 -14.59 16.98 -19.70
CA THR A 163 -14.81 16.65 -21.12
C THR A 163 -14.65 17.88 -21.99
N HIS A 164 -13.81 17.76 -23.02
CA HIS A 164 -13.56 18.79 -24.02
C HIS A 164 -14.27 18.45 -25.33
N TYR A 165 -14.90 19.44 -25.94
CA TYR A 165 -15.53 19.35 -27.25
C TYR A 165 -14.83 20.27 -28.24
N VAL A 166 -14.63 19.77 -29.46
CA VAL A 166 -14.19 20.52 -30.63
C VAL A 166 -15.11 20.16 -31.79
N ILE A 167 -15.80 21.16 -32.32
CA ILE A 167 -16.80 21.01 -33.40
C ILE A 167 -16.30 21.77 -34.63
N ASN A 168 -16.14 21.04 -35.73
CA ASN A 168 -15.72 21.57 -37.03
C ASN A 168 -16.78 21.22 -38.07
N GLU A 169 -17.13 22.19 -38.92
CA GLU A 169 -18.00 21.94 -40.07
C GLU A 169 -17.14 21.78 -41.31
N ASP A 170 -17.35 20.69 -42.07
CA ASP A 170 -16.79 20.54 -43.41
C ASP A 170 -17.86 20.97 -44.43
N PRO A 171 -17.79 22.22 -44.93
CA PRO A 171 -18.78 22.73 -45.88
C PRO A 171 -18.71 22.03 -47.24
N LYS A 172 -17.61 21.34 -47.59
CA LYS A 172 -17.48 20.62 -48.86
C LYS A 172 -18.17 19.26 -48.82
N ALA A 173 -18.07 18.57 -47.69
CA ALA A 173 -18.71 17.27 -47.48
C ALA A 173 -20.13 17.37 -46.87
N ASN A 174 -20.56 18.56 -46.46
CA ASN A 174 -21.79 18.77 -45.68
C ASN A 174 -21.84 17.90 -44.42
N HIS A 175 -20.68 17.74 -43.77
CA HIS A 175 -20.49 16.96 -42.56
C HIS A 175 -20.17 17.87 -41.37
N ILE A 176 -20.64 17.48 -40.19
CA ILE A 176 -20.22 18.06 -38.92
C ILE A 176 -19.29 17.05 -38.24
N ILE A 177 -18.05 17.44 -38.00
CA ILE A 177 -17.05 16.65 -37.29
C ILE A 177 -17.04 17.11 -35.85
N VAL A 178 -17.30 16.18 -34.92
CA VAL A 178 -17.21 16.46 -33.47
C VAL A 178 -16.14 15.57 -32.89
N THR A 179 -15.16 16.19 -32.23
CA THR A 179 -14.20 15.49 -31.37
C THR A 179 -14.51 15.80 -29.93
N LYS A 180 -14.73 14.74 -29.16
CA LYS A 180 -14.97 14.78 -27.72
C LYS A 180 -13.83 14.05 -27.03
N SER A 181 -13.14 14.69 -26.09
CA SER A 181 -12.07 14.07 -25.31
C SER A 181 -12.39 14.13 -23.83
N LYS A 182 -12.36 12.98 -23.14
CA LYS A 182 -12.55 12.86 -21.70
C LYS A 182 -11.20 12.63 -21.02
N ASP A 183 -10.93 13.44 -19.99
CA ASP A 183 -9.83 13.23 -19.07
C ASP A 183 -10.34 12.38 -17.90
N LEU A 184 -10.09 11.07 -17.97
CA LEU A 184 -10.54 10.11 -16.96
C LEU A 184 -9.70 10.19 -15.67
N SER A 185 -8.57 10.92 -15.70
CA SER A 185 -7.79 11.23 -14.51
C SER A 185 -8.36 12.41 -13.70
N HIS A 186 -9.30 13.18 -14.27
CA HIS A 186 -9.96 14.32 -13.63
C HIS A 186 -11.49 14.18 -13.67
N CYS A 187 -12.02 13.44 -12.71
CA CYS A 187 -13.46 13.25 -12.53
C CYS A 187 -13.93 13.82 -11.19
N GLN A 188 -15.10 14.47 -11.19
CA GLN A 188 -15.81 14.86 -9.97
C GLN A 188 -16.35 13.63 -9.25
N GLU A 189 -16.88 12.69 -10.03
CA GLU A 189 -17.31 11.38 -9.58
C GLU A 189 -16.63 10.33 -10.46
N ARG A 190 -15.84 9.44 -9.85
CA ARG A 190 -15.11 8.40 -10.57
C ARG A 190 -15.65 7.03 -10.18
N ILE A 191 -16.04 6.23 -11.17
CA ILE A 191 -16.47 4.86 -10.95
C ILE A 191 -15.24 3.96 -10.88
N ILE A 192 -14.76 3.71 -9.66
CA ILE A 192 -13.62 2.84 -9.36
C ILE A 192 -13.88 2.07 -8.06
N LYS A 193 -13.36 0.85 -7.97
CA LYS A 193 -13.44 0.03 -6.75
C LYS A 193 -12.04 -0.40 -6.32
N ASP A 194 -11.59 0.18 -5.21
CA ASP A 194 -10.34 -0.22 -4.56
C ASP A 194 -10.61 -1.29 -3.50
N ILE A 195 -9.83 -2.38 -3.55
CA ILE A 195 -9.94 -3.49 -2.59
C ILE A 195 -8.60 -3.63 -1.87
N GLY A 196 -8.63 -3.70 -0.53
CA GLY A 196 -7.44 -3.88 0.28
C GLY A 196 -6.59 -2.61 0.52
N LEU A 197 -7.01 -1.45 0.01
CA LEU A 197 -6.26 -0.18 0.11
C LEU A 197 -6.71 0.73 1.27
N ALA A 198 -7.57 0.26 2.17
CA ALA A 198 -8.16 1.09 3.22
C ALA A 198 -7.16 1.71 4.22
N TYR A 199 -5.94 1.17 4.31
CA TYR A 199 -4.85 1.68 5.15
C TYR A 199 -3.83 2.52 4.39
N THR A 200 -4.03 2.71 3.08
CA THR A 200 -3.15 3.55 2.27
C THR A 200 -3.50 5.02 2.46
N GLU A 201 -2.48 5.86 2.47
CA GLU A 201 -2.63 7.32 2.54
C GLU A 201 -2.29 7.91 1.17
N ARG A 202 -3.12 8.83 0.70
CA ARG A 202 -2.88 9.51 -0.58
C ARG A 202 -1.73 10.50 -0.42
N CYS A 203 -0.65 10.29 -1.17
CA CYS A 203 0.44 11.25 -1.29
C CYS A 203 0.22 12.14 -2.53
N ALA A 204 -0.28 13.36 -2.33
CA ALA A 204 -0.55 14.29 -3.42
C ALA A 204 0.73 14.66 -4.18
N GLU A 205 1.80 14.97 -3.46
CA GLU A 205 3.11 15.36 -4.00
C GLU A 205 3.76 14.22 -4.79
N CYS A 206 3.50 12.96 -4.41
CA CYS A 206 3.98 11.79 -5.16
C CYS A 206 3.22 11.67 -6.49
N THR A 207 1.89 11.84 -6.46
CA THR A 207 1.06 11.76 -7.67
C THR A 207 1.28 12.90 -8.66
N GLU A 208 1.73 14.07 -8.18
CA GLU A 208 2.16 15.18 -9.05
C GLU A 208 3.48 14.87 -9.77
N ARG A 209 4.39 14.13 -9.10
CA ARG A 209 5.68 13.75 -9.68
C ARG A 209 5.55 12.59 -10.67
N VAL A 210 4.77 11.56 -10.32
CA VAL A 210 4.57 10.37 -11.13
C VAL A 210 3.12 9.91 -11.02
N LYS A 211 2.40 9.89 -12.14
CA LYS A 211 1.07 9.27 -12.23
C LYS A 211 1.22 7.80 -12.59
N SER A 212 0.87 6.91 -11.67
CA SER A 212 0.88 5.46 -11.91
C SER A 212 -0.23 5.00 -12.85
N LEU A 213 -1.30 5.76 -12.99
CA LEU A 213 -2.40 5.47 -13.89
C LEU A 213 -2.77 6.74 -14.65
N ILE A 214 -2.71 6.67 -15.97
CA ILE A 214 -3.08 7.76 -16.88
C ILE A 214 -4.15 7.21 -17.82
N GLU A 215 -5.28 7.91 -17.89
CA GLU A 215 -6.47 7.41 -18.57
C GLU A 215 -7.10 8.54 -19.38
N THR A 216 -7.47 8.23 -20.61
CA THR A 216 -8.19 9.16 -21.48
C THR A 216 -9.06 8.42 -22.47
N ALA A 217 -10.13 9.06 -22.92
CA ALA A 217 -10.99 8.54 -23.97
C ALA A 217 -11.33 9.64 -24.98
N THR A 218 -11.14 9.35 -26.26
CA THR A 218 -11.46 10.26 -27.37
C THR A 218 -12.55 9.63 -28.24
N TYR A 219 -13.55 10.43 -28.57
CA TYR A 219 -14.71 10.09 -29.38
C TYR A 219 -14.72 11.02 -30.58
N ASN A 220 -14.63 10.47 -31.78
CA ASN A 220 -14.71 11.22 -33.03
C ASN A 220 -15.99 10.86 -33.76
N TYR A 221 -16.79 11.85 -34.09
CA TYR A 221 -18.07 11.70 -34.74
C TYR A 221 -18.05 12.39 -36.11
N ILE A 222 -18.59 11.70 -37.10
CA ILE A 222 -18.97 12.27 -38.39
C ILE A 222 -20.50 12.30 -38.41
N MET A 223 -21.08 13.49 -38.38
CA MET A 223 -22.52 13.69 -38.40
C MET A 223 -22.98 14.27 -39.73
N LYS A 224 -24.16 13.85 -40.18
CA LYS A 224 -24.79 14.27 -41.43
C LYS A 224 -26.19 14.84 -41.18
N PRO A 225 -26.63 15.85 -41.94
CA PRO A 225 -28.03 16.27 -41.94
C PRO A 225 -28.97 15.13 -42.36
N ALA A 226 -30.13 15.04 -41.70
CA ALA A 226 -31.16 14.04 -41.88
C ALA A 226 -32.54 14.71 -41.96
N ALA A 227 -33.55 14.01 -42.49
CA ALA A 227 -34.92 14.54 -42.52
C ALA A 227 -35.50 14.84 -41.13
N ALA A 228 -35.02 14.13 -40.09
CA ALA A 228 -35.42 14.31 -38.71
C ALA A 228 -34.45 15.18 -37.90
N GLY A 229 -33.45 15.82 -38.51
CA GLY A 229 -32.43 16.61 -37.78
C GLY A 229 -31.02 16.23 -38.19
N VAL A 230 -30.22 15.74 -37.26
CA VAL A 230 -28.84 15.28 -37.51
C VAL A 230 -28.76 13.78 -37.21
N LEU A 231 -27.97 13.05 -37.99
CA LEU A 231 -27.67 11.63 -37.77
C LEU A 231 -26.18 11.44 -37.55
N ILE A 232 -25.80 10.54 -36.63
CA ILE A 232 -24.43 10.02 -36.53
C ILE A 232 -24.21 9.12 -37.75
N ALA A 233 -23.33 9.49 -38.67
CA ALA A 233 -22.97 8.64 -39.80
C ALA A 233 -21.92 7.63 -39.37
N GLU A 234 -20.96 8.08 -38.56
CA GLU A 234 -19.93 7.24 -37.97
C GLU A 234 -19.48 7.85 -36.63
N ALA A 235 -19.25 7.01 -35.64
CA ALA A 235 -18.55 7.37 -34.41
C ALA A 235 -17.43 6.37 -34.16
N THR A 236 -16.24 6.88 -33.83
CA THR A 236 -15.08 6.08 -33.41
C THR A 236 -14.67 6.51 -32.03
N VAL A 237 -14.44 5.55 -31.14
CA VAL A 237 -13.99 5.78 -29.76
C VAL A 237 -12.66 5.09 -29.58
N GLU A 238 -11.71 5.77 -28.96
CA GLU A 238 -10.42 5.23 -28.56
C GLU A 238 -10.16 5.62 -27.11
N GLU A 239 -10.06 4.61 -26.24
CA GLU A 239 -9.83 4.77 -24.81
C GLU A 239 -8.57 4.01 -24.42
N VAL A 240 -7.71 4.68 -23.65
CA VAL A 240 -6.41 4.16 -23.25
C VAL A 240 -6.27 4.27 -21.74
N HIS A 241 -5.90 3.14 -21.13
CA HIS A 241 -5.52 3.03 -19.73
C HIS A 241 -4.06 2.63 -19.67
N HIS A 242 -3.22 3.54 -19.20
CA HIS A 242 -1.79 3.35 -19.10
C HIS A 242 -1.39 3.22 -17.64
N PHE A 243 -1.00 2.01 -17.23
CA PHE A 243 -0.61 1.70 -15.87
C PHE A 243 0.90 1.46 -15.76
N SER A 244 1.56 2.29 -14.95
CA SER A 244 2.99 2.23 -14.68
C SER A 244 3.21 2.12 -13.16
N PRO A 245 3.49 0.90 -12.65
CA PRO A 245 3.71 0.71 -11.22
C PRO A 245 4.99 1.40 -10.72
N LEU A 246 5.96 1.59 -11.62
CA LEU A 246 7.20 2.34 -11.41
C LEU A 246 7.31 3.43 -12.46
N ASN A 247 8.15 4.45 -12.23
CA ASN A 247 8.44 5.50 -13.21
C ASN A 247 9.33 4.95 -14.34
N GLU A 248 8.76 4.11 -15.21
CA GLU A 248 9.46 3.49 -16.33
C GLU A 248 9.02 4.10 -17.65
N ILE A 249 10.00 4.60 -18.40
CA ILE A 249 9.82 5.22 -19.72
C ILE A 249 9.37 4.17 -20.78
N HIS A 250 9.52 2.87 -20.49
CA HIS A 250 9.31 1.77 -21.46
C HIS A 250 8.60 0.51 -20.91
N GLY A 251 8.05 0.54 -19.69
CA GLY A 251 7.60 -0.66 -18.97
C GLY A 251 6.19 -0.60 -18.39
N ALA A 252 5.27 0.08 -19.08
CA ALA A 252 3.89 0.21 -18.63
C ALA A 252 2.99 -0.86 -19.25
N ALA A 253 2.05 -1.38 -18.45
CA ALA A 253 0.93 -2.14 -18.97
C ALA A 253 -0.09 -1.17 -19.58
N MET A 254 -0.64 -1.53 -20.73
CA MET A 254 -1.64 -0.73 -21.43
C MET A 254 -2.88 -1.58 -21.67
N MET A 255 -4.04 -0.98 -21.40
CA MET A 255 -5.31 -1.45 -21.92
C MET A 255 -5.83 -0.42 -22.93
N GLU A 256 -6.30 -0.90 -24.06
CA GLU A 256 -6.79 -0.12 -25.19
C GLU A 256 -8.18 -0.64 -25.56
N ALA A 257 -9.16 0.27 -25.57
CA ALA A 257 -10.51 -0.01 -26.02
C ALA A 257 -10.83 0.83 -27.26
N LYS A 258 -11.32 0.19 -28.33
CA LYS A 258 -11.81 0.85 -29.53
C LYS A 258 -13.26 0.51 -29.76
N GLN A 259 -14.08 1.49 -30.13
CA GLN A 259 -15.45 1.25 -30.57
C GLN A 259 -15.70 1.95 -31.90
N THR A 260 -16.53 1.35 -32.74
CA THR A 260 -16.99 1.94 -33.99
C THR A 260 -18.50 1.74 -34.11
N LEU A 261 -19.22 2.81 -34.37
CA LEU A 261 -20.66 2.81 -34.61
C LEU A 261 -20.93 3.50 -35.96
N ALA A 262 -21.24 2.73 -36.99
CA ALA A 262 -21.44 3.23 -38.35
C ALA A 262 -22.90 3.03 -38.80
N PHE A 263 -23.52 4.08 -39.33
CA PHE A 263 -24.89 4.03 -39.82
C PHE A 263 -25.00 3.14 -41.07
N VAL A 264 -26.05 2.32 -41.11
CA VAL A 264 -26.32 1.41 -42.24
C VAL A 264 -27.57 1.87 -42.99
N GLU A 265 -28.72 1.84 -42.33
CA GLU A 265 -30.01 2.12 -42.96
C GLU A 265 -31.10 2.51 -41.94
N ILE A 266 -32.25 2.93 -42.45
CA ILE A 266 -33.47 3.18 -41.67
C ILE A 266 -34.54 2.21 -42.13
N GLU A 267 -35.02 1.38 -41.21
CA GLU A 267 -36.14 0.46 -41.42
C GLU A 267 -37.46 1.08 -40.94
N LYS A 268 -38.57 0.64 -41.53
CA LYS A 268 -39.94 1.06 -41.16
C LYS A 268 -40.53 0.23 -40.02
N THR A 269 -39.90 -0.90 -39.67
CA THR A 269 -40.35 -1.81 -38.61
C THR A 269 -39.75 -1.38 -37.28
N PRO A 270 -40.56 -0.85 -36.34
CA PRO A 270 -40.04 -0.41 -35.05
C PRO A 270 -39.58 -1.61 -34.21
N VAL A 271 -38.55 -1.41 -33.37
CA VAL A 271 -38.19 -2.39 -32.35
C VAL A 271 -39.33 -2.49 -31.34
N VAL A 272 -39.83 -3.70 -31.13
CA VAL A 272 -40.92 -3.98 -30.18
C VAL A 272 -40.32 -4.44 -28.85
N PRO A 273 -40.79 -3.91 -27.71
CA PRO A 273 -40.37 -4.41 -26.39
C PRO A 273 -40.87 -5.85 -26.18
N ILE A 274 -40.16 -6.62 -25.38
CA ILE A 274 -40.66 -7.94 -24.99
C ILE A 274 -41.76 -7.82 -23.94
N LYS A 275 -42.61 -8.85 -23.82
CA LYS A 275 -43.62 -8.95 -22.76
C LYS A 275 -42.94 -9.27 -21.43
N ALA A 276 -42.40 -8.25 -20.77
CA ALA A 276 -41.80 -8.33 -19.45
C ALA A 276 -41.84 -6.95 -18.76
N ASP A 277 -41.67 -6.94 -17.44
CA ASP A 277 -41.55 -5.70 -16.67
C ASP A 277 -40.16 -5.07 -16.89
N TYR A 278 -40.15 -3.81 -17.28
CA TYR A 278 -38.94 -3.02 -17.48
C TYR A 278 -38.60 -2.28 -16.20
N LEU A 279 -37.67 -2.81 -15.42
CA LEU A 279 -37.24 -2.24 -14.16
C LEU A 279 -36.17 -1.17 -14.41
N ALA A 280 -36.17 -0.10 -13.61
CA ALA A 280 -35.11 0.90 -13.64
C ALA A 280 -33.79 0.28 -13.17
N ARG A 281 -32.74 0.48 -13.96
CA ARG A 281 -31.37 -0.03 -13.74
C ARG A 281 -30.39 1.14 -13.66
N GLY A 282 -30.73 2.18 -12.90
CA GLY A 282 -29.85 3.32 -12.68
C GLY A 282 -29.61 4.18 -13.93
N SER A 283 -28.45 4.84 -13.96
CA SER A 283 -28.02 5.77 -15.00
C SER A 283 -27.09 5.10 -16.02
N LEU A 284 -26.40 5.93 -16.81
CA LEU A 284 -25.36 5.51 -17.75
C LEU A 284 -24.07 5.02 -17.06
N GLN A 285 -23.89 5.32 -15.77
CA GLN A 285 -22.68 4.93 -15.02
C GLN A 285 -22.54 3.40 -14.92
N TYR A 286 -21.31 2.90 -14.97
CA TYR A 286 -21.02 1.49 -14.77
C TYR A 286 -21.48 1.04 -13.38
N GLU A 287 -22.13 -0.11 -13.30
CA GLU A 287 -22.52 -0.73 -12.03
C GLU A 287 -21.73 -2.01 -11.84
N PHE A 288 -20.96 -2.09 -10.75
CA PHE A 288 -20.26 -3.32 -10.39
C PHE A 288 -21.22 -4.44 -9.99
N ALA A 289 -20.89 -5.67 -10.35
CA ALA A 289 -21.59 -6.87 -9.87
C ALA A 289 -20.63 -7.80 -9.10
N THR A 290 -20.84 -9.12 -9.20
CA THR A 290 -20.11 -10.12 -8.41
C THR A 290 -18.65 -10.28 -8.83
N GLU A 291 -18.22 -9.66 -9.93
CA GLU A 291 -16.83 -9.67 -10.41
C GLU A 291 -15.83 -9.05 -9.42
N ILE A 292 -16.26 -8.17 -8.51
CA ILE A 292 -15.41 -7.55 -7.47
C ILE A 292 -14.69 -8.62 -6.62
N LEU A 293 -15.34 -9.77 -6.42
CA LEU A 293 -14.81 -10.86 -5.59
C LEU A 293 -13.90 -11.81 -6.39
N GLN A 294 -13.79 -11.67 -7.71
CA GLN A 294 -12.90 -12.49 -8.51
C GLN A 294 -11.46 -11.97 -8.46
N THR A 295 -10.52 -12.85 -8.18
CA THR A 295 -9.09 -12.53 -8.22
C THR A 295 -8.63 -12.74 -9.66
N PRO A 296 -8.17 -11.69 -10.39
CA PRO A 296 -7.89 -11.77 -11.83
C PRO A 296 -6.61 -12.55 -12.18
N ILE A 297 -6.03 -13.30 -11.23
CA ILE A 297 -4.79 -14.06 -11.42
C ILE A 297 -5.06 -15.38 -12.15
N GLN A 298 -6.21 -16.03 -11.90
CA GLN A 298 -6.59 -17.26 -12.58
C GLN A 298 -8.10 -17.34 -12.76
N LEU A 299 -8.54 -17.27 -14.02
CA LEU A 299 -9.93 -17.58 -14.37
C LEU A 299 -10.15 -19.08 -14.21
N MET A 300 -11.19 -19.46 -13.46
CA MET A 300 -11.52 -20.85 -13.20
C MET A 300 -12.97 -21.16 -13.54
N LYS A 301 -13.20 -22.35 -14.10
CA LYS A 301 -14.55 -22.84 -14.37
C LYS A 301 -15.16 -23.37 -13.09
N ILE A 302 -16.15 -22.67 -12.58
CA ILE A 302 -16.94 -23.07 -11.42
C ILE A 302 -18.22 -23.72 -11.93
N SER A 303 -18.37 -25.02 -11.71
CA SER A 303 -19.60 -25.76 -12.03
C SER A 303 -20.27 -26.36 -10.79
N ASP A 304 -19.46 -26.93 -9.90
CA ASP A 304 -19.89 -27.49 -8.61
C ASP A 304 -18.88 -27.03 -7.56
N ALA A 305 -19.19 -25.89 -6.92
CA ALA A 305 -18.27 -25.30 -5.96
C ALA A 305 -17.97 -26.23 -4.77
N PRO A 306 -18.97 -26.89 -4.12
CA PRO A 306 -18.69 -27.85 -3.04
C PRO A 306 -17.75 -28.98 -3.44
N ALA A 307 -17.98 -29.64 -4.58
CA ALA A 307 -17.14 -30.75 -5.02
C ALA A 307 -15.70 -30.27 -5.32
N GLN A 308 -15.57 -29.13 -6.00
CA GLN A 308 -14.27 -28.54 -6.33
C GLN A 308 -13.51 -28.07 -5.07
N ILE A 309 -14.18 -27.57 -4.04
CA ILE A 309 -13.55 -27.21 -2.76
C ILE A 309 -12.91 -28.45 -2.12
N ILE A 310 -13.64 -29.56 -2.09
CA ILE A 310 -13.16 -30.82 -1.51
C ILE A 310 -11.95 -31.35 -2.29
N GLU A 311 -11.98 -31.27 -3.61
CA GLU A 311 -10.87 -31.67 -4.47
C GLU A 311 -9.60 -30.84 -4.19
N VAL A 312 -9.74 -29.51 -4.18
CA VAL A 312 -8.62 -28.59 -3.92
C VAL A 312 -8.08 -28.77 -2.50
N LEU A 313 -8.94 -28.96 -1.49
CA LEU A 313 -8.51 -29.25 -0.12
C LEU A 313 -7.71 -30.55 -0.04
N LYS A 314 -8.16 -31.62 -0.72
CA LYS A 314 -7.38 -32.89 -0.78
C LYS A 314 -6.02 -32.68 -1.42
N HIS A 315 -5.95 -31.90 -2.50
CA HIS A 315 -4.69 -31.58 -3.18
C HIS A 315 -3.72 -30.82 -2.27
N LEU A 316 -4.19 -29.75 -1.61
CA LEU A 316 -3.39 -28.95 -0.68
C LEU A 316 -2.90 -29.77 0.52
N VAL A 317 -3.72 -30.70 1.03
CA VAL A 317 -3.30 -31.56 2.14
C VAL A 317 -2.28 -32.61 1.69
N ALA A 318 -2.49 -33.25 0.54
CA ALA A 318 -1.63 -34.34 0.08
C ALA A 318 -0.24 -33.87 -0.37
N ASN A 319 -0.15 -32.69 -0.99
CA ASN A 319 1.08 -32.23 -1.64
C ASN A 319 1.92 -31.27 -0.80
N ASN A 320 1.45 -30.84 0.37
CA ASN A 320 2.14 -29.85 1.22
C ASN A 320 2.54 -30.41 2.60
N VAL A 321 3.18 -31.59 2.62
CA VAL A 321 3.57 -32.27 3.87
C VAL A 321 4.97 -31.87 4.34
N ALA A 322 6.00 -32.14 3.53
CA ALA A 322 7.39 -31.85 3.90
C ALA A 322 7.91 -30.54 3.29
N MET A 323 7.55 -30.27 2.04
CA MET A 323 7.84 -29.03 1.33
C MET A 323 6.54 -28.46 0.76
N VAL A 324 6.50 -27.15 0.56
CA VAL A 324 5.38 -26.50 -0.10
C VAL A 324 5.48 -26.84 -1.60
N HIS A 325 4.44 -27.45 -2.15
CA HIS A 325 4.35 -27.72 -3.59
C HIS A 325 4.26 -26.40 -4.38
N ASP A 326 4.87 -26.36 -5.57
CA ASP A 326 5.01 -25.14 -6.37
C ASP A 326 3.66 -24.50 -6.76
N ASP A 327 2.62 -25.31 -6.96
CA ASP A 327 1.27 -24.84 -7.31
C ASP A 327 0.39 -24.49 -6.10
N ALA A 328 0.86 -24.71 -4.87
CA ALA A 328 0.05 -24.56 -3.67
C ALA A 328 -0.49 -23.13 -3.47
N PRO A 329 0.27 -22.04 -3.74
CA PRO A 329 -0.28 -20.69 -3.69
C PRO A 329 -1.46 -20.51 -4.66
N LEU A 330 -1.37 -21.09 -5.85
CA LEU A 330 -2.41 -21.00 -6.87
C LEU A 330 -3.65 -21.81 -6.47
N LYS A 331 -3.45 -23.05 -5.98
CA LYS A 331 -4.52 -23.90 -5.41
C LYS A 331 -5.19 -23.23 -4.19
N PHE A 332 -4.43 -22.51 -3.38
CA PHE A 332 -5.00 -21.76 -2.25
C PHE A 332 -5.87 -20.58 -2.71
N VAL A 333 -5.45 -19.84 -3.73
CA VAL A 333 -6.30 -18.81 -4.36
C VAL A 333 -7.54 -19.44 -4.98
N GLN A 334 -7.40 -20.60 -5.63
CA GLN A 334 -8.51 -21.38 -6.17
C GLN A 334 -9.53 -21.75 -5.08
N LEU A 335 -9.05 -22.22 -3.92
CA LEU A 335 -9.90 -22.53 -2.76
C LEU A 335 -10.69 -21.29 -2.30
N ILE A 336 -10.03 -20.14 -2.18
CA ILE A 336 -10.69 -18.88 -1.78
C ILE A 336 -11.77 -18.48 -2.77
N GLN A 337 -11.50 -18.58 -4.08
CA GLN A 337 -12.47 -18.27 -5.14
C GLN A 337 -13.71 -19.16 -5.08
N LEU A 338 -13.52 -20.47 -4.86
CA LEU A 338 -14.63 -21.39 -4.70
C LEU A 338 -15.45 -21.11 -3.42
N LEU A 339 -14.78 -20.76 -2.33
CA LEU A 339 -15.46 -20.38 -1.09
C LEU A 339 -16.26 -19.07 -1.23
N ARG A 340 -15.83 -18.13 -2.09
CA ARG A 340 -16.57 -16.87 -2.35
C ARG A 340 -17.90 -17.08 -3.07
N VAL A 341 -18.01 -18.13 -3.89
CA VAL A 341 -19.25 -18.47 -4.61
C VAL A 341 -20.10 -19.52 -3.88
N ALA A 342 -19.54 -20.20 -2.89
CA ALA A 342 -20.27 -21.17 -2.08
C ALA A 342 -21.27 -20.48 -1.14
N THR A 343 -22.43 -21.11 -0.94
CA THR A 343 -23.40 -20.65 0.05
C THR A 343 -22.92 -20.97 1.47
N LEU A 344 -23.49 -20.31 2.48
CA LEU A 344 -23.16 -20.56 3.87
C LEU A 344 -23.42 -22.04 4.24
N GLU A 345 -24.54 -22.60 3.80
CA GLU A 345 -24.90 -24.01 4.08
C GLU A 345 -23.85 -24.98 3.53
N ASN A 346 -23.33 -24.70 2.32
CA ASN A 346 -22.28 -25.51 1.72
C ASN A 346 -20.96 -25.39 2.48
N ILE A 347 -20.59 -24.18 2.91
CA ILE A 347 -19.40 -23.95 3.73
C ILE A 347 -19.51 -24.69 5.07
N GLU A 348 -20.68 -24.66 5.71
CA GLU A 348 -20.93 -25.37 6.96
C GLU A 348 -20.90 -26.88 6.80
N ALA A 349 -21.45 -27.42 5.71
CA ALA A 349 -21.38 -28.84 5.40
C ALA A 349 -19.93 -29.31 5.23
N ILE A 350 -19.11 -28.53 4.52
CA ILE A 350 -17.67 -28.80 4.34
C ILE A 350 -16.94 -28.70 5.69
N TRP A 351 -17.23 -27.68 6.50
CA TRP A 351 -16.69 -27.58 7.86
C TRP A 351 -17.02 -28.81 8.69
N ALA A 352 -18.29 -29.22 8.73
CA ALA A 352 -18.72 -30.40 9.48
C ALA A 352 -18.00 -31.69 9.04
N GLN A 353 -17.69 -31.82 7.74
CA GLN A 353 -16.95 -32.96 7.20
C GLN A 353 -15.46 -33.01 7.60
N PHE A 354 -14.83 -31.84 7.81
CA PHE A 354 -13.37 -31.73 7.97
C PHE A 354 -12.89 -31.16 9.31
N LYS A 355 -13.80 -30.69 10.18
CA LYS A 355 -13.46 -30.04 11.45
C LYS A 355 -12.61 -30.90 12.40
N ASP A 356 -12.75 -32.22 12.34
CA ASP A 356 -12.02 -33.17 13.19
C ASP A 356 -10.74 -33.72 12.52
N LYS A 357 -10.38 -33.20 11.34
CA LYS A 357 -9.16 -33.58 10.60
C LYS A 357 -8.15 -32.42 10.67
N PRO A 358 -7.13 -32.45 11.54
CA PRO A 358 -6.32 -31.28 11.88
C PRO A 358 -5.71 -30.53 10.69
N VAL A 359 -5.19 -31.25 9.69
CA VAL A 359 -4.56 -30.63 8.51
C VAL A 359 -5.58 -29.95 7.61
N TYR A 360 -6.73 -30.59 7.36
CA TYR A 360 -7.82 -30.00 6.58
C TYR A 360 -8.44 -28.80 7.30
N ARG A 361 -8.69 -28.94 8.61
CA ARG A 361 -9.21 -27.89 9.47
C ARG A 361 -8.36 -26.63 9.39
N ARG A 362 -7.02 -26.77 9.43
CA ARG A 362 -6.08 -25.65 9.27
C ARG A 362 -6.24 -24.95 7.92
N TRP A 363 -6.22 -25.69 6.81
CA TRP A 363 -6.40 -25.10 5.47
C TRP A 363 -7.74 -24.35 5.32
N ILE A 364 -8.81 -24.88 5.92
CA ILE A 364 -10.11 -24.21 5.92
C ILE A 364 -10.06 -22.91 6.74
N LEU A 365 -9.49 -22.94 7.95
CA LEU A 365 -9.35 -21.76 8.80
C LEU A 365 -8.39 -20.71 8.23
N ASP A 366 -7.41 -21.11 7.42
CA ASP A 366 -6.52 -20.19 6.72
C ASP A 366 -7.21 -19.55 5.49
N ALA A 367 -8.08 -20.28 4.79
CA ALA A 367 -8.75 -19.81 3.58
C ALA A 367 -10.02 -18.98 3.84
N LEU A 368 -10.85 -19.36 4.83
CA LEU A 368 -12.11 -18.68 5.13
C LEU A 368 -11.95 -17.16 5.39
N PRO A 369 -10.97 -16.68 6.15
CA PRO A 369 -10.78 -15.24 6.38
C PRO A 369 -10.58 -14.44 5.08
N ALA A 370 -9.96 -15.05 4.06
CA ALA A 370 -9.64 -14.40 2.79
C ALA A 370 -10.83 -14.34 1.82
N VAL A 371 -11.95 -15.00 2.12
CA VAL A 371 -13.20 -14.90 1.34
C VAL A 371 -13.68 -13.45 1.30
N GLY A 372 -13.55 -12.70 2.40
CA GLY A 372 -13.72 -11.25 2.41
C GLY A 372 -15.17 -10.76 2.48
N THR A 373 -16.11 -11.60 2.92
CA THR A 373 -17.55 -11.25 3.04
C THR A 373 -18.02 -11.25 4.51
N PRO A 374 -19.11 -10.52 4.85
CA PRO A 374 -19.65 -10.47 6.23
C PRO A 374 -20.02 -11.86 6.78
N VAL A 375 -20.40 -12.77 5.88
CA VAL A 375 -20.75 -14.18 6.17
C VAL A 375 -19.67 -14.88 6.99
N ILE A 376 -18.40 -14.60 6.74
CA ILE A 376 -17.28 -15.24 7.45
C ILE A 376 -17.18 -14.78 8.90
N VAL A 377 -17.40 -13.49 9.16
CA VAL A 377 -17.39 -12.96 10.54
C VAL A 377 -18.54 -13.57 11.33
N LYS A 378 -19.72 -13.73 10.71
CA LYS A 378 -20.86 -14.42 11.29
C LYS A 378 -20.54 -15.89 11.60
N LEU A 379 -19.97 -16.62 10.63
CA LEU A 379 -19.56 -18.01 10.80
C LEU A 379 -18.58 -18.17 11.97
N PHE A 380 -17.52 -17.37 12.03
CA PHE A 380 -16.55 -17.46 13.13
C PHE A 380 -17.14 -17.12 14.48
N LYS A 381 -18.02 -16.13 14.55
CA LYS A 381 -18.79 -15.82 15.77
C LYS A 381 -19.57 -17.06 16.23
N GLU A 382 -20.35 -17.68 15.34
CA GLU A 382 -21.17 -18.85 15.67
C GLU A 382 -20.32 -20.04 16.12
N LYS A 383 -19.27 -20.41 15.37
CA LYS A 383 -18.41 -21.55 15.71
C LYS A 383 -17.62 -21.33 17.01
N PHE A 384 -17.18 -20.10 17.30
CA PHE A 384 -16.51 -19.80 18.57
C PHE A 384 -17.48 -19.81 19.77
N LEU A 385 -18.67 -19.22 19.61
CA LEU A 385 -19.68 -19.22 20.68
C LEU A 385 -20.15 -20.65 20.98
N GLY A 386 -20.32 -21.48 19.95
CA GLY A 386 -20.63 -22.91 20.03
C GLY A 386 -19.49 -23.80 20.56
N GLY A 387 -18.31 -23.25 20.83
CA GLY A 387 -17.17 -24.00 21.38
C GLY A 387 -16.43 -24.88 20.37
N GLU A 388 -16.68 -24.71 19.07
CA GLU A 388 -16.01 -25.46 18.01
C GLU A 388 -14.62 -24.90 17.64
N LEU A 389 -14.32 -23.64 18.01
CA LEU A 389 -13.02 -23.01 17.79
C LEU A 389 -12.29 -22.78 19.11
N THR A 390 -11.00 -23.10 19.14
CA THR A 390 -10.13 -22.72 20.25
C THR A 390 -9.84 -21.21 20.22
N ILE A 391 -9.41 -20.64 21.35
CA ILE A 391 -9.06 -19.21 21.44
C ILE A 391 -7.98 -18.82 20.40
N PRO A 392 -6.87 -19.58 20.23
CA PRO A 392 -5.85 -19.25 19.24
C PRO A 392 -6.38 -19.31 17.80
N GLU A 393 -7.14 -20.35 17.44
CA GLU A 393 -7.75 -20.48 16.12
C GLU A 393 -8.68 -19.31 15.82
N PHE A 394 -9.52 -18.94 16.79
CA PHE A 394 -10.46 -17.84 16.65
C PHE A 394 -9.74 -16.50 16.48
N ILE A 395 -8.71 -16.21 17.30
CA ILE A 395 -7.93 -14.98 17.18
C ILE A 395 -7.25 -14.90 15.81
N GLN A 396 -6.55 -15.97 15.39
CA GLN A 396 -5.86 -16.01 14.10
C GLN A 396 -6.83 -15.78 12.94
N ALA A 397 -7.94 -16.52 12.90
CA ALA A 397 -8.92 -16.42 11.83
C ALA A 397 -9.63 -15.04 11.82
N LEU A 398 -10.00 -14.53 13.00
CA LEU A 398 -10.72 -13.26 13.13
C LEU A 398 -9.85 -12.05 12.74
N VAL A 399 -8.58 -12.00 13.17
CA VAL A 399 -7.68 -10.88 12.82
C VAL A 399 -7.53 -10.75 11.31
N VAL A 400 -7.33 -11.88 10.62
CA VAL A 400 -7.23 -11.89 9.15
C VAL A 400 -8.59 -11.53 8.52
N ALA A 401 -9.70 -12.02 9.07
CA ALA A 401 -11.02 -11.70 8.54
C ALA A 401 -11.35 -10.21 8.66
N LEU A 402 -11.08 -9.58 9.81
CA LEU A 402 -11.33 -8.14 9.98
C LEU A 402 -10.47 -7.29 9.03
N GLN A 403 -9.28 -7.77 8.65
CA GLN A 403 -8.45 -7.13 7.63
C GLN A 403 -9.05 -7.29 6.23
N MET A 404 -9.53 -8.47 5.86
CA MET A 404 -9.93 -8.82 4.50
C MET A 404 -11.39 -8.49 4.16
N VAL A 405 -12.29 -8.56 5.14
CA VAL A 405 -13.74 -8.38 4.94
C VAL A 405 -14.10 -6.93 4.61
N THR A 406 -15.11 -6.75 3.78
CA THR A 406 -15.71 -5.46 3.47
C THR A 406 -16.18 -4.74 4.73
N ALA A 407 -15.81 -3.47 4.88
CA ALA A 407 -16.24 -2.66 6.00
C ALA A 407 -17.57 -1.96 5.69
N ASP A 408 -18.65 -2.72 5.69
CA ASP A 408 -20.03 -2.24 5.59
C ASP A 408 -20.71 -2.17 6.97
N LEU A 409 -21.90 -1.59 7.02
CA LEU A 409 -22.65 -1.42 8.27
C LEU A 409 -22.99 -2.77 8.94
N GLU A 410 -23.31 -3.80 8.14
CA GLU A 410 -23.59 -5.15 8.64
C GLU A 410 -22.37 -5.73 9.36
N THR A 411 -21.18 -5.66 8.75
CA THR A 411 -19.96 -6.21 9.36
C THR A 411 -19.55 -5.42 10.60
N ILE A 412 -19.74 -4.10 10.61
CA ILE A 412 -19.50 -3.27 11.79
C ILE A 412 -20.42 -3.69 12.94
N GLN A 413 -21.71 -3.92 12.67
CA GLN A 413 -22.67 -4.40 13.66
C GLN A 413 -22.34 -5.81 14.17
N LEU A 414 -21.95 -6.73 13.27
CA LEU A 414 -21.50 -8.07 13.65
C LEU A 414 -20.28 -7.99 14.57
N THR A 415 -19.29 -7.17 14.21
CA THR A 415 -18.07 -6.97 15.01
C THR A 415 -18.39 -6.34 16.37
N ALA A 416 -19.27 -5.33 16.41
CA ALA A 416 -19.74 -4.72 17.66
C ALA A 416 -20.43 -5.76 18.56
N SER A 417 -21.33 -6.55 17.99
CA SER A 417 -22.06 -7.59 18.73
C SER A 417 -21.13 -8.65 19.32
N LEU A 418 -20.02 -8.95 18.64
CA LEU A 418 -18.99 -9.85 19.14
C LEU A 418 -18.17 -9.16 20.25
N ALA A 419 -17.76 -7.91 20.04
CA ALA A 419 -16.95 -7.15 20.99
C ALA A 419 -17.64 -6.96 22.35
N LEU A 420 -18.97 -6.82 22.33
CA LEU A 420 -19.81 -6.60 23.51
C LEU A 420 -20.36 -7.89 24.13
N HIS A 421 -20.06 -9.06 23.54
CA HIS A 421 -20.60 -10.33 24.02
C HIS A 421 -19.94 -10.76 25.35
N GLU A 422 -20.73 -11.26 26.31
CA GLU A 422 -20.27 -11.62 27.66
C GLU A 422 -19.09 -12.62 27.64
N LYS A 423 -19.21 -13.71 26.88
CA LYS A 423 -18.11 -14.69 26.68
C LYS A 423 -16.80 -14.03 26.23
N ILE A 424 -16.86 -13.04 25.35
CA ILE A 424 -15.67 -12.30 24.87
C ILE A 424 -15.16 -11.37 25.96
N ALA A 425 -16.06 -10.68 26.67
CA ALA A 425 -15.72 -9.77 27.75
C ALA A 425 -14.93 -10.44 28.88
N THR A 426 -15.17 -11.73 29.16
CA THR A 426 -14.46 -12.50 30.20
C THR A 426 -13.03 -12.89 29.84
N ILE A 427 -12.61 -12.78 28.58
CA ILE A 427 -11.28 -13.20 28.09
C ILE A 427 -10.50 -11.95 27.65
N PRO A 428 -9.59 -11.40 28.50
CA PRO A 428 -8.98 -10.08 28.24
C PRO A 428 -8.26 -9.96 26.90
N ALA A 429 -7.44 -10.96 26.54
CA ALA A 429 -6.71 -10.96 25.27
C ALA A 429 -7.66 -10.94 24.06
N LEU A 430 -8.78 -11.65 24.16
CA LEU A 430 -9.77 -11.70 23.09
C LEU A 430 -10.59 -10.41 23.03
N ARG A 431 -11.03 -9.88 24.18
CA ARG A 431 -11.69 -8.57 24.26
C ARG A 431 -10.86 -7.48 23.60
N GLU A 432 -9.55 -7.42 23.88
CA GLU A 432 -8.65 -6.44 23.26
C GLU A 432 -8.62 -6.58 21.73
N VAL A 433 -8.40 -7.80 21.21
CA VAL A 433 -8.36 -8.04 19.76
C VAL A 433 -9.66 -7.64 19.06
N VAL A 434 -10.81 -8.07 19.57
CA VAL A 434 -12.11 -7.78 18.93
C VAL A 434 -12.43 -6.28 18.99
N MET A 435 -12.19 -5.63 20.13
CA MET A 435 -12.41 -4.19 20.28
C MET A 435 -11.51 -3.36 19.36
N LEU A 436 -10.22 -3.69 19.27
CA LEU A 436 -9.30 -3.00 18.35
C LEU A 436 -9.73 -3.17 16.89
N GLY A 437 -10.17 -4.38 16.53
CA GLY A 437 -10.74 -4.69 15.23
C GLY A 437 -12.03 -3.92 14.94
N TYR A 438 -12.89 -3.71 15.93
CA TYR A 438 -14.10 -2.88 15.80
C TYR A 438 -13.76 -1.43 15.41
N GLY A 439 -12.77 -0.83 16.09
CA GLY A 439 -12.26 0.50 15.71
C GLY A 439 -11.70 0.53 14.29
N SER A 440 -10.92 -0.48 13.90
CA SER A 440 -10.38 -0.59 12.54
C SER A 440 -11.46 -0.77 11.46
N MET A 441 -12.54 -1.50 11.74
CA MET A 441 -13.67 -1.63 10.80
C MET A 441 -14.38 -0.30 10.58
N ILE A 442 -14.59 0.49 11.64
CA ILE A 442 -15.11 1.86 11.50
C ILE A 442 -14.15 2.71 10.66
N ALA A 443 -12.83 2.64 10.91
CA ALA A 443 -11.85 3.38 10.13
C ALA A 443 -11.89 3.01 8.63
N LYS A 444 -11.91 1.71 8.31
CA LYS A 444 -12.02 1.19 6.94
C LYS A 444 -13.29 1.68 6.26
N HIS A 445 -14.42 1.65 6.96
CA HIS A 445 -15.71 2.13 6.46
C HIS A 445 -15.67 3.63 6.15
N CYS A 446 -15.14 4.43 7.07
CA CYS A 446 -15.05 5.88 6.91
C CYS A 446 -14.08 6.33 5.80
N VAL A 447 -13.17 5.47 5.34
CA VAL A 447 -12.34 5.76 4.15
C VAL A 447 -13.17 5.58 2.87
N ALA A 448 -14.05 4.58 2.84
CA ALA A 448 -14.89 4.29 1.67
C ALA A 448 -16.13 5.20 1.57
N VAL A 449 -16.62 5.75 2.70
CA VAL A 449 -17.86 6.54 2.76
C VAL A 449 -17.54 8.00 3.17
N PRO A 450 -17.70 8.99 2.27
CA PRO A 450 -17.35 10.39 2.54
C PRO A 450 -18.06 11.01 3.75
N THR A 451 -19.33 10.68 3.97
CA THR A 451 -20.12 11.12 5.14
C THR A 451 -20.20 10.00 6.17
N CYS A 452 -19.06 9.66 6.78
CA CYS A 452 -19.04 8.61 7.80
C CYS A 452 -19.87 9.02 9.03
N PRO A 453 -20.87 8.22 9.47
CA PRO A 453 -21.74 8.60 10.56
C PRO A 453 -21.06 8.47 11.93
N ALA A 454 -21.13 9.54 12.74
CA ALA A 454 -20.56 9.56 14.08
C ALA A 454 -21.21 8.56 15.05
N GLU A 455 -22.45 8.14 14.79
CA GLU A 455 -23.20 7.17 15.61
C GLU A 455 -22.49 5.82 15.76
N LEU A 456 -21.65 5.42 14.79
CA LEU A 456 -20.87 4.18 14.87
C LEU A 456 -19.93 4.15 16.09
N LEU A 457 -19.53 5.32 16.59
CA LEU A 457 -18.62 5.47 17.72
C LEU A 457 -19.34 5.52 19.07
N ARG A 458 -20.67 5.73 19.06
CA ARG A 458 -21.45 5.94 20.28
C ARG A 458 -21.21 4.86 21.34
N PRO A 459 -21.22 3.55 21.00
CA PRO A 459 -20.93 2.51 22.00
C PRO A 459 -19.53 2.63 22.61
N ILE A 460 -18.53 3.05 21.84
CA ILE A 460 -17.15 3.21 22.31
C ILE A 460 -17.02 4.46 23.18
N HIS A 461 -17.72 5.55 22.84
CA HIS A 461 -17.78 6.76 23.66
C HIS A 461 -18.46 6.49 25.01
N GLU A 462 -19.54 5.70 25.03
CA GLU A 462 -20.23 5.28 26.25
C GLU A 462 -19.31 4.43 27.14
N ILE A 463 -18.64 3.43 26.58
CA ILE A 463 -17.63 2.61 27.29
C ILE A 463 -16.52 3.48 27.87
N ALA A 464 -15.98 4.43 27.10
CA ALA A 464 -14.94 5.34 27.57
C ALA A 464 -15.42 6.20 28.74
N ALA A 465 -16.64 6.73 28.65
CA ALA A 465 -17.23 7.57 29.69
C ALA A 465 -17.49 6.78 30.98
N GLU A 466 -18.04 5.57 30.87
CA GLU A 466 -18.29 4.68 32.00
C GLU A 466 -16.98 4.19 32.65
N ALA A 467 -15.99 3.80 31.85
CA ALA A 467 -14.68 3.40 32.35
C ALA A 467 -14.00 4.56 33.10
N THR A 468 -14.16 5.79 32.60
CA THR A 468 -13.65 7.00 33.25
C THR A 468 -14.35 7.27 34.58
N SER A 469 -15.67 7.15 34.66
CA SER A 469 -16.42 7.38 35.91
C SER A 469 -16.10 6.33 36.98
N LYS A 470 -15.83 5.09 36.56
CA LYS A 470 -15.45 3.98 37.44
C LYS A 470 -13.94 3.90 37.72
N ASN A 471 -13.14 4.81 37.15
CA ASN A 471 -11.68 4.78 37.22
C ASN A 471 -11.06 3.42 36.79
N ASN A 472 -11.66 2.77 35.79
CA ASN A 472 -11.22 1.47 35.27
C ASN A 472 -10.10 1.68 34.24
N ILE A 473 -8.86 1.73 34.72
CA ILE A 473 -7.67 2.06 33.92
C ILE A 473 -7.50 1.16 32.68
N PRO A 474 -7.56 -0.20 32.77
CA PRO A 474 -7.48 -1.05 31.59
C PRO A 474 -8.52 -0.75 30.51
N GLU A 475 -9.77 -0.49 30.92
CA GLU A 475 -10.87 -0.22 29.99
C GLU A 475 -10.77 1.17 29.37
N ILE A 476 -10.29 2.18 30.11
CA ILE A 476 -9.96 3.51 29.56
C ILE A 476 -8.88 3.38 28.49
N THR A 477 -7.78 2.66 28.79
CA THR A 477 -6.70 2.41 27.82
C THR A 477 -7.22 1.69 26.57
N LEU A 478 -8.04 0.64 26.73
CA LEU A 478 -8.61 -0.07 25.60
C LEU A 478 -9.49 0.85 24.75
N ALA A 479 -10.42 1.58 25.37
CA ALA A 479 -11.31 2.49 24.65
C ALA A 479 -10.53 3.58 23.89
N LEU A 480 -9.48 4.16 24.49
CA LEU A 480 -8.59 5.12 23.82
C LEU A 480 -7.92 4.52 22.58
N LYS A 481 -7.37 3.31 22.68
CA LYS A 481 -6.78 2.61 21.52
C LYS A 481 -7.81 2.36 20.42
N VAL A 482 -9.03 1.96 20.78
CA VAL A 482 -10.12 1.71 19.83
C VAL A 482 -10.54 3.00 19.12
N LEU A 483 -10.69 4.10 19.86
CA LEU A 483 -10.95 5.43 19.28
C LEU A 483 -9.80 5.89 18.39
N GLY A 484 -8.55 5.59 18.78
CA GLY A 484 -7.36 5.83 17.98
C GLY A 484 -7.37 5.07 16.66
N ASN A 485 -7.69 3.77 16.68
CA ASN A 485 -7.85 2.95 15.48
C ASN A 485 -8.95 3.50 14.57
N ALA A 486 -10.11 3.86 15.13
CA ALA A 486 -11.22 4.45 14.38
C ALA A 486 -10.84 5.80 13.73
N GLY A 487 -10.05 6.62 14.44
CA GLY A 487 -9.46 7.84 13.91
C GLY A 487 -10.49 8.84 13.37
N HIS A 488 -11.68 8.87 13.97
CA HIS A 488 -12.79 9.70 13.51
C HIS A 488 -12.87 11.04 14.27
N PRO A 489 -13.12 12.18 13.60
CA PRO A 489 -13.08 13.50 14.24
C PRO A 489 -14.08 13.68 15.40
N ALA A 490 -15.22 12.99 15.36
CA ALA A 490 -16.20 13.03 16.46
C ALA A 490 -15.63 12.53 17.81
N SER A 491 -14.56 11.74 17.80
CA SER A 491 -13.89 11.25 19.01
C SER A 491 -12.96 12.29 19.65
N LEU A 492 -12.70 13.42 18.99
CA LEU A 492 -11.79 14.45 19.51
C LEU A 492 -12.25 14.99 20.87
N LYS A 493 -13.53 15.37 21.02
CA LYS A 493 -14.07 15.88 22.30
C LYS A 493 -14.00 14.84 23.42
N PRO A 494 -14.44 13.57 23.24
CA PRO A 494 -14.22 12.50 24.21
C PRO A 494 -12.76 12.32 24.62
N ILE A 495 -11.83 12.27 23.66
CA ILE A 495 -10.39 12.10 23.94
C ILE A 495 -9.84 13.31 24.71
N MET A 496 -10.22 14.54 24.33
CA MET A 496 -9.77 15.76 25.01
C MET A 496 -10.13 15.79 26.50
N LYS A 497 -11.23 15.17 26.91
CA LYS A 497 -11.61 15.06 28.34
C LYS A 497 -10.64 14.20 29.16
N LEU A 498 -9.77 13.42 28.50
CA LEU A 498 -8.77 12.53 29.09
C LEU A 498 -7.33 13.07 28.92
N LEU A 499 -7.14 14.18 28.20
CA LEU A 499 -5.85 14.84 28.06
C LEU A 499 -5.49 15.64 29.32
N PRO A 500 -4.19 15.73 29.66
CA PRO A 500 -3.74 16.51 30.81
C PRO A 500 -3.81 18.02 30.54
N GLY A 501 -3.96 18.83 31.60
CA GLY A 501 -3.98 20.30 31.53
C GLY A 501 -5.30 20.94 31.09
N LEU A 502 -6.28 20.16 30.62
CA LEU A 502 -7.61 20.65 30.20
C LEU A 502 -8.73 20.46 31.27
N ARG A 503 -8.39 19.93 32.45
CA ARG A 503 -9.30 19.82 33.61
C ARG A 503 -8.82 20.69 34.77
N THR A 504 -9.76 21.41 35.39
CA THR A 504 -9.56 22.20 36.62
C THR A 504 -9.76 21.41 37.92
N ALA A 505 -10.16 20.13 37.87
CA ALA A 505 -10.47 19.34 39.08
C ALA A 505 -9.78 17.96 39.11
N ALA A 506 -8.76 17.86 39.98
CA ALA A 506 -8.42 16.74 40.87
C ALA A 506 -8.82 15.29 40.49
N THR A 507 -8.38 14.80 39.33
CA THR A 507 -8.02 13.38 39.17
C THR A 507 -6.85 13.32 38.20
N SER A 508 -5.62 13.25 38.70
CA SER A 508 -4.45 13.04 37.86
C SER A 508 -4.54 11.63 37.27
N LEU A 509 -5.12 11.50 36.08
CA LEU A 509 -5.13 10.24 35.34
C LEU A 509 -3.68 9.73 35.26
N PRO A 510 -3.45 8.42 35.44
CA PRO A 510 -2.12 7.83 35.28
C PRO A 510 -1.43 8.29 34.01
N LEU A 511 -0.11 8.47 34.07
CA LEU A 511 0.73 8.89 32.95
C LEU A 511 0.44 8.08 31.68
N ARG A 512 0.24 6.76 31.82
CA ARG A 512 -0.11 5.87 30.72
C ARG A 512 -1.39 6.28 29.98
N ILE A 513 -2.46 6.67 30.69
CA ILE A 513 -3.71 7.13 30.06
C ILE A 513 -3.48 8.45 29.33
N GLN A 514 -2.68 9.35 29.88
CA GLN A 514 -2.37 10.62 29.23
C GLN A 514 -1.63 10.39 27.90
N VAL A 515 -0.65 9.47 27.90
CA VAL A 515 0.08 9.05 26.69
C VAL A 515 -0.86 8.36 25.69
N ASP A 516 -1.67 7.40 26.13
CA ASP A 516 -2.65 6.70 25.28
C ASP A 516 -3.65 7.69 24.64
N ALA A 517 -4.09 8.71 25.39
CA ALA A 517 -5.00 9.73 24.89
C ALA A 517 -4.37 10.60 23.80
N ILE A 518 -3.08 10.93 23.94
CA ILE A 518 -2.35 11.65 22.88
C ILE A 518 -2.16 10.75 21.66
N LEU A 519 -1.77 9.48 21.85
CA LEU A 519 -1.61 8.52 20.76
C LEU A 519 -2.92 8.24 20.01
N ALA A 520 -4.08 8.34 20.68
CA ALA A 520 -5.38 8.22 20.04
C ALA A 520 -5.66 9.34 19.03
N LEU A 521 -4.94 10.47 19.09
CA LEU A 521 -5.09 11.58 18.15
C LEU A 521 -4.38 11.33 16.80
N ARG A 522 -3.48 10.34 16.68
CA ARG A 522 -2.62 10.14 15.50
C ARG A 522 -3.37 9.99 14.18
N ASN A 523 -4.38 9.12 14.15
CA ASN A 523 -5.17 8.93 12.92
C ASN A 523 -6.10 10.13 12.62
N ILE A 524 -6.55 10.85 13.66
CA ILE A 524 -7.28 12.10 13.48
C ILE A 524 -6.33 13.19 12.94
N ALA A 525 -5.07 13.23 13.40
CA ALA A 525 -4.06 14.20 12.99
C ALA A 525 -3.75 14.12 11.49
N LYS A 526 -3.78 12.91 10.92
CA LYS A 526 -3.58 12.66 9.49
C LYS A 526 -4.76 13.12 8.63
N LYS A 527 -6.00 13.00 9.14
CA LYS A 527 -7.24 13.34 8.43
C LYS A 527 -7.64 14.81 8.60
N GLU A 528 -7.55 15.31 9.84
CA GLU A 528 -7.99 16.64 10.27
C GLU A 528 -6.85 17.37 11.02
N PRO A 529 -5.72 17.65 10.37
CA PRO A 529 -4.52 18.21 11.02
C PRO A 529 -4.80 19.52 11.76
N LYS A 530 -5.68 20.37 11.20
CA LYS A 530 -6.03 21.68 11.77
C LYS A 530 -6.74 21.58 13.13
N LEU A 531 -7.46 20.49 13.38
CA LEU A 531 -8.15 20.27 14.66
C LEU A 531 -7.18 19.80 15.75
N VAL A 532 -6.14 19.05 15.39
CA VAL A 532 -5.20 18.45 16.34
C VAL A 532 -4.01 19.37 16.65
N GLN A 533 -3.57 20.19 15.70
CA GLN A 533 -2.42 21.09 15.86
C GLN A 533 -2.46 21.98 17.13
N PRO A 534 -3.57 22.68 17.44
CA PRO A 534 -3.62 23.53 18.63
C PRO A 534 -3.47 22.73 19.93
N VAL A 535 -4.12 21.56 19.99
CA VAL A 535 -4.10 20.66 21.15
C VAL A 535 -2.70 20.10 21.36
N ALA A 536 -2.08 19.55 20.31
CA ALA A 536 -0.74 18.99 20.39
C ALA A 536 0.30 20.06 20.75
N LEU A 537 0.23 21.26 20.16
CA LEU A 537 1.13 22.36 20.49
C LEU A 537 1.00 22.78 21.97
N GLN A 538 -0.22 22.95 22.48
CA GLN A 538 -0.45 23.32 23.88
C GLN A 538 0.19 22.30 24.82
N LEU A 539 0.00 21.01 24.57
CA LEU A 539 0.60 19.94 25.38
C LEU A 539 2.13 19.92 25.31
N VAL A 540 2.73 20.23 24.16
CA VAL A 540 4.19 20.34 24.05
C VAL A 540 4.72 21.51 24.88
N LEU A 541 4.02 22.65 24.89
CA LEU A 541 4.50 23.88 25.52
C LEU A 541 4.21 23.98 27.03
N ASP A 542 3.26 23.21 27.56
CA ASP A 542 2.95 23.20 28.98
C ASP A 542 4.05 22.50 29.80
N ARG A 543 4.81 23.29 30.56
CA ARG A 543 5.94 22.82 31.36
C ARG A 543 5.53 22.11 32.65
N ALA A 544 4.26 22.23 33.07
CA ALA A 544 3.74 21.49 34.22
C ALA A 544 3.51 20.01 33.89
N LEU A 545 3.46 19.65 32.60
CA LEU A 545 3.24 18.28 32.16
C LEU A 545 4.50 17.42 32.25
N HIS A 546 4.27 16.11 32.46
CA HIS A 546 5.33 15.13 32.47
C HIS A 546 6.11 15.12 31.14
N PRO A 547 7.45 15.02 31.14
CA PRO A 547 8.25 15.11 29.91
C PRO A 547 7.84 14.14 28.81
N GLU A 548 7.43 12.92 29.18
CA GLU A 548 6.95 11.90 28.23
C GLU A 548 5.71 12.36 27.46
N VAL A 549 4.72 12.95 28.14
CA VAL A 549 3.50 13.49 27.54
C VAL A 549 3.85 14.55 26.50
N ARG A 550 4.76 15.47 26.85
CA ARG A 550 5.22 16.55 25.97
C ARG A 550 5.98 16.03 24.75
N MET A 551 6.82 14.99 24.92
CA MET A 551 7.54 14.36 23.82
C MET A 551 6.59 13.60 22.87
N VAL A 552 5.61 12.87 23.41
CA VAL A 552 4.60 12.16 22.60
C VAL A 552 3.69 13.16 21.86
N ALA A 553 3.29 14.27 22.50
CA ALA A 553 2.56 15.34 21.85
C ALA A 553 3.38 15.98 20.71
N CYS A 554 4.71 16.07 20.86
CA CYS A 554 5.60 16.55 19.81
C CYS A 554 5.56 15.60 18.59
N ILE A 555 5.56 14.28 18.79
CA ILE A 555 5.39 13.30 17.70
C ILE A 555 4.07 13.54 16.96
N VAL A 556 2.95 13.61 17.68
CA VAL A 556 1.62 13.82 17.09
C VAL A 556 1.55 15.16 16.34
N LEU A 557 2.18 16.22 16.87
CA LEU A 557 2.25 17.51 16.19
C LEU A 557 2.91 17.39 14.82
N PHE A 558 4.02 16.66 14.69
CA PHE A 558 4.68 16.48 13.39
C PHE A 558 3.92 15.55 12.44
N GLU A 559 3.12 14.61 12.95
CA GLU A 559 2.21 13.81 12.11
C GLU A 559 1.12 14.66 11.44
N THR A 560 0.79 15.85 11.98
CA THR A 560 -0.14 16.80 11.33
C THR A 560 0.47 17.55 10.14
N LYS A 561 1.73 17.27 9.78
CA LYS A 561 2.51 18.01 8.76
C LYS A 561 2.46 19.53 8.98
N PRO A 562 2.98 20.03 10.12
CA PRO A 562 2.80 21.41 10.56
C PRO A 562 3.53 22.42 9.64
N SER A 563 3.00 23.64 9.57
CA SER A 563 3.56 24.71 8.74
C SER A 563 4.91 25.24 9.25
N VAL A 564 5.65 25.94 8.39
CA VAL A 564 6.90 26.62 8.76
C VAL A 564 6.72 27.54 9.96
N ALA A 565 5.61 28.29 10.01
CA ALA A 565 5.30 29.19 11.12
C ALA A 565 5.13 28.43 12.44
N LEU A 566 4.38 27.33 12.42
CA LEU A 566 4.11 26.52 13.61
C LEU A 566 5.39 25.85 14.15
N ILE A 567 6.21 25.28 13.27
CA ILE A 567 7.50 24.68 13.67
C ILE A 567 8.47 25.75 14.18
N SER A 568 8.49 26.94 13.57
CA SER A 568 9.34 28.05 14.02
C SER A 568 8.94 28.56 15.41
N SER A 569 7.63 28.67 15.68
CA SER A 569 7.11 29.02 17.00
C SER A 569 7.50 27.99 18.05
N LEU A 570 7.39 26.69 17.73
CA LEU A 570 7.85 25.61 18.61
C LEU A 570 9.36 25.74 18.89
N ALA A 571 10.19 25.93 17.87
CA ALA A 571 11.63 26.10 18.01
C ALA A 571 11.99 27.33 18.86
N GLY A 572 11.25 28.44 18.70
CA GLY A 572 11.38 29.64 19.53
C GLY A 572 11.08 29.37 20.99
N ALA A 573 9.96 28.69 21.28
CA ALA A 573 9.58 28.33 22.65
C ALA A 573 10.57 27.36 23.31
N LEU A 574 11.12 26.41 22.54
CA LEU A 574 12.10 25.44 23.01
C LEU A 574 13.45 26.07 23.41
N LYS A 575 13.75 27.31 23.00
CA LYS A 575 14.94 28.03 23.51
C LYS A 575 14.86 28.27 25.02
N LEU A 576 13.65 28.45 25.53
CA LEU A 576 13.38 28.70 26.93
C LEU A 576 13.10 27.40 27.71
N GLU A 577 13.20 26.24 27.05
CA GLU A 577 12.91 24.94 27.66
C GLU A 577 13.93 24.61 28.76
N THR A 578 13.43 24.26 29.93
CA THR A 578 14.27 23.87 31.08
C THR A 578 14.43 22.36 31.19
N ASN A 579 13.47 21.58 30.69
CA ASN A 579 13.58 20.13 30.71
C ASN A 579 14.45 19.62 29.55
N MET A 580 15.64 19.14 29.89
CA MET A 580 16.63 18.73 28.91
C MET A 580 16.24 17.45 28.13
N HIS A 581 15.34 16.60 28.64
CA HIS A 581 14.79 15.48 27.87
C HIS A 581 13.89 15.97 26.75
N VAL A 582 12.98 16.91 27.05
CA VAL A 582 12.07 17.50 26.03
C VAL A 582 12.86 18.30 25.00
N ALA A 583 13.80 19.14 25.45
CA ALA A 583 14.65 19.93 24.56
C ALA A 583 15.50 19.04 23.63
N SER A 584 16.13 17.99 24.18
CA SER A 584 16.96 17.06 23.39
C SER A 584 16.13 16.28 22.39
N PHE A 585 14.96 15.77 22.81
CA PHE A 585 14.05 15.02 21.96
C PHE A 585 13.56 15.87 20.79
N ALA A 586 12.95 17.03 21.07
CA ALA A 586 12.39 17.90 20.05
C ALA A 586 13.46 18.41 19.08
N TYR A 587 14.65 18.80 19.59
CA TYR A 587 15.77 19.19 18.74
C TYR A 587 16.20 18.06 17.80
N SER A 588 16.40 16.84 18.33
CA SER A 588 16.82 15.70 17.51
C SER A 588 15.74 15.26 16.50
N HIS A 589 14.46 15.36 16.85
CA HIS A 589 13.36 15.09 15.94
C HIS A 589 13.34 16.08 14.78
N ILE A 590 13.34 17.39 15.07
CA ILE A 590 13.41 18.44 14.04
C ILE A 590 14.66 18.27 13.18
N LYS A 591 15.82 17.99 13.79
CA LYS A 591 17.07 17.74 13.06
C LYS A 591 16.97 16.52 12.14
N SER A 592 16.32 15.44 12.56
CA SER A 592 16.13 14.27 11.71
C SER A 592 15.21 14.57 10.52
N LEU A 593 14.16 15.36 10.74
CA LEU A 593 13.23 15.81 9.70
C LEU A 593 13.89 16.67 8.62
N THR A 594 14.99 17.38 8.93
CA THR A 594 15.71 18.17 7.91
C THR A 594 16.37 17.32 6.82
N ARG A 595 16.52 16.02 7.06
CA ARG A 595 17.17 15.06 6.17
C ARG A 595 16.19 14.19 5.41
N ILE A 596 14.89 14.38 5.64
CA ILE A 596 13.84 13.58 5.01
C ILE A 596 13.73 13.93 3.52
N THR A 597 13.65 12.91 2.67
CA THR A 597 13.62 13.04 1.20
C THR A 597 12.28 12.66 0.57
N ALA A 598 11.36 12.09 1.36
CA ALA A 598 10.03 11.70 0.95
C ALA A 598 9.23 12.92 0.45
N PRO A 599 8.61 12.85 -0.74
CA PRO A 599 7.88 13.97 -1.33
C PRO A 599 6.79 14.53 -0.43
N ASP A 600 6.08 13.66 0.27
CA ASP A 600 4.95 14.01 1.13
C ASP A 600 5.35 14.75 2.43
N MET A 601 6.65 14.73 2.75
CA MET A 601 7.25 15.41 3.91
C MET A 601 8.18 16.55 3.49
N ALA A 602 8.28 16.88 2.19
CA ALA A 602 9.19 17.90 1.69
C ALA A 602 8.94 19.28 2.32
N ALA A 603 7.68 19.67 2.51
CA ALA A 603 7.31 20.91 3.17
C ALA A 603 7.76 20.93 4.65
N VAL A 604 7.58 19.82 5.36
CA VAL A 604 8.01 19.65 6.76
C VAL A 604 9.53 19.67 6.87
N ALA A 605 10.25 19.02 5.95
CA ALA A 605 11.70 19.03 5.91
C ALA A 605 12.25 20.45 5.66
N GLY A 606 11.64 21.20 4.73
CA GLY A 606 11.95 22.61 4.50
C GLY A 606 11.71 23.47 5.74
N ALA A 607 10.57 23.30 6.41
CA ALA A 607 10.25 23.97 7.66
C ALA A 607 11.23 23.63 8.79
N ALA A 608 11.60 22.36 8.94
CA ALA A 608 12.56 21.91 9.93
C ALA A 608 13.96 22.51 9.69
N ASN A 609 14.37 22.67 8.42
CA ASN A 609 15.63 23.33 8.06
C ASN A 609 15.68 24.81 8.47
N VAL A 610 14.53 25.49 8.50
CA VAL A 610 14.42 26.86 9.04
C VAL A 610 14.47 26.82 10.57
N ALA A 611 13.63 25.98 11.17
CA ALA A 611 13.47 25.90 12.62
C ALA A 611 14.75 25.50 13.36
N ILE A 612 15.54 24.57 12.81
CA ILE A 612 16.78 24.12 13.44
C ILE A 612 17.81 25.25 13.61
N LYS A 613 17.79 26.25 12.73
CA LYS A 613 18.66 27.45 12.80
C LYS A 613 18.25 28.39 13.94
N LEU A 614 17.01 28.31 14.40
CA LEU A 614 16.52 29.08 15.54
C LEU A 614 16.97 28.45 16.87
N MET A 615 17.31 27.16 16.89
CA MET A 615 17.65 26.41 18.10
C MET A 615 19.16 26.40 18.38
N SER A 616 19.55 26.09 19.63
CA SER A 616 20.97 26.00 19.98
C SER A 616 21.61 24.69 19.48
N PRO A 617 22.71 24.73 18.70
CA PRO A 617 23.44 23.54 18.28
C PRO A 617 24.04 22.72 19.44
N LYS A 618 24.13 23.29 20.65
CA LYS A 618 24.60 22.58 21.85
C LYS A 618 23.72 21.38 22.20
N LEU A 619 22.42 21.43 21.88
CA LEU A 619 21.48 20.34 22.11
C LEU A 619 21.85 19.08 21.31
N ASP A 620 22.60 19.23 20.23
CA ASP A 620 23.08 18.11 19.43
C ASP A 620 24.16 17.29 20.15
N ARG A 621 24.94 17.94 21.01
CA ARG A 621 26.08 17.35 21.73
C ARG A 621 25.70 16.63 23.02
N LEU A 622 24.41 16.62 23.36
CA LEU A 622 23.91 15.94 24.56
C LEU A 622 24.17 14.43 24.49
N SER A 623 24.53 13.82 25.62
CA SER A 623 24.82 12.37 25.67
C SER A 623 23.59 11.51 25.40
N PHE A 624 23.80 10.20 25.20
CA PHE A 624 22.73 9.21 25.02
C PHE A 624 21.80 9.04 26.24
N ARG A 625 22.10 9.69 27.38
CA ARG A 625 21.22 9.69 28.56
C ARG A 625 19.98 10.58 28.40
N PHE A 626 19.99 11.51 27.43
CA PHE A 626 18.84 12.34 27.12
C PHE A 626 18.01 11.72 26.01
N SER A 627 16.70 12.00 26.03
CA SER A 627 15.76 11.48 25.05
C SER A 627 16.09 11.98 23.64
N ARG A 628 16.02 11.09 22.65
CA ARG A 628 16.33 11.39 21.26
C ARG A 628 15.26 10.81 20.34
N ALA A 629 15.04 11.47 19.21
CA ALA A 629 14.28 10.97 18.10
C ALA A 629 15.19 10.88 16.87
N LEU A 630 15.04 9.79 16.12
CA LEU A 630 15.72 9.59 14.86
C LEU A 630 14.66 9.13 13.85
N GLN A 631 14.43 9.95 12.83
CA GLN A 631 13.65 9.58 11.67
C GLN A 631 14.58 9.48 10.47
N LEU A 632 14.50 8.37 9.76
CA LEU A 632 15.25 8.10 8.55
C LEU A 632 14.26 7.68 7.47
N ASP A 633 14.48 8.14 6.26
CA ASP A 633 13.73 7.73 5.08
C ASP A 633 14.67 7.61 3.88
N PHE A 634 14.17 6.95 2.85
CA PHE A 634 14.85 6.85 1.58
C PHE A 634 13.78 6.89 0.50
N TYR A 635 13.81 7.94 -0.33
CA TYR A 635 12.95 8.04 -1.50
C TYR A 635 13.78 8.00 -2.78
N HIS A 636 13.34 7.20 -3.76
CA HIS A 636 14.03 7.04 -5.03
C HIS A 636 13.06 7.24 -6.19
N SER A 637 13.39 8.16 -7.11
CA SER A 637 12.52 8.57 -8.21
C SER A 637 12.84 7.95 -9.57
N GLU A 638 13.97 7.23 -9.72
CA GLU A 638 14.49 6.75 -11.02
C GLU A 638 14.88 5.26 -11.00
N SER A 639 13.99 4.37 -11.44
CA SER A 639 14.17 2.91 -11.38
C SER A 639 15.41 2.35 -12.10
N TYR A 640 15.94 3.06 -13.11
CA TYR A 640 17.04 2.58 -13.97
C TYR A 640 18.35 2.30 -13.20
N ASN A 641 18.55 2.96 -12.06
CA ASN A 641 19.73 2.75 -11.23
C ASN A 641 19.54 1.66 -10.17
N PHE A 642 18.33 1.18 -9.88
CA PHE A 642 18.14 0.09 -8.92
C PHE A 642 18.76 -1.21 -9.44
N TYR A 643 18.55 -1.58 -10.71
CA TYR A 643 19.15 -2.80 -11.26
C TYR A 643 20.68 -2.70 -11.38
N LYS A 644 21.21 -1.54 -11.82
CA LYS A 644 22.66 -1.30 -11.87
C LYS A 644 23.29 -1.22 -10.48
N ARG A 645 22.61 -0.65 -9.48
CA ARG A 645 23.15 -0.45 -8.13
C ARG A 645 22.94 -1.68 -7.25
N ALA A 646 21.84 -2.43 -7.42
CA ALA A 646 21.66 -3.77 -6.85
C ALA A 646 22.66 -4.75 -7.45
N LYS A 647 22.90 -4.71 -8.78
CA LYS A 647 24.00 -5.46 -9.40
C LYS A 647 25.35 -5.01 -8.84
N LYS A 648 25.60 -3.71 -8.68
CA LYS A 648 26.83 -3.17 -8.05
C LYS A 648 26.97 -3.49 -6.55
N ILE A 649 25.87 -3.71 -5.83
CA ILE A 649 25.84 -4.15 -4.42
C ILE A 649 26.09 -5.66 -4.35
N CYS A 650 25.59 -6.43 -5.32
CA CYS A 650 25.78 -7.88 -5.40
C CYS A 650 27.07 -8.30 -6.14
N SER A 651 27.74 -7.41 -6.90
CA SER A 651 28.91 -7.71 -7.73
C SER A 651 30.10 -6.77 -7.49
N GLY A 652 30.25 -6.24 -6.26
CA GLY A 652 31.11 -5.08 -5.98
C GLY A 652 32.17 -5.24 -4.90
N SER A 653 32.78 -6.42 -4.74
CA SER A 653 34.08 -6.55 -4.07
C SER A 653 35.22 -6.33 -5.07
N SER A 654 35.37 -5.11 -5.58
CA SER A 654 36.60 -4.60 -6.20
C SER A 654 36.38 -3.18 -6.73
N SER A 655 36.74 -2.18 -5.93
CA SER A 655 36.80 -0.79 -6.39
C SER A 655 38.09 -0.56 -7.18
N SER A 656 38.03 -0.59 -8.52
CA SER A 656 39.02 0.06 -9.38
C SER A 656 38.55 1.47 -9.70
N MET A 657 39.24 2.47 -9.17
CA MET A 657 39.03 3.88 -9.51
C MET A 657 39.42 4.11 -10.97
N SER A 658 38.54 4.72 -11.76
CA SER A 658 38.90 5.34 -13.04
C SER A 658 38.95 6.84 -12.85
N SER A 659 40.09 7.40 -13.24
CA SER A 659 40.56 8.77 -13.06
C SER A 659 39.76 9.81 -13.85
N SER A 660 39.26 10.84 -13.17
CA SER A 660 39.18 12.17 -13.77
C SER A 660 40.55 12.84 -13.62
N ARG A 661 41.11 13.36 -14.72
CA ARG A 661 42.32 14.19 -14.71
C ARG A 661 42.15 15.33 -13.71
N MET A 662 42.97 15.33 -12.67
CA MET A 662 43.26 16.50 -11.85
C MET A 662 44.77 16.69 -11.89
N THR A 663 45.15 17.92 -12.22
CA THR A 663 46.51 18.47 -12.19
C THR A 663 47.25 18.06 -10.93
N GLU A 664 48.51 17.71 -11.13
CA GLU A 664 49.46 17.18 -10.16
C GLU A 664 49.79 18.25 -9.11
N THR A 665 49.20 18.12 -7.93
CA THR A 665 49.73 18.73 -6.69
C THR A 665 49.84 17.62 -5.65
N ALA A 666 51.07 17.22 -5.34
CA ALA A 666 51.38 16.20 -4.35
C ALA A 666 50.72 16.54 -3.00
N THR A 667 49.63 15.84 -2.66
CA THR A 667 48.94 16.00 -1.38
C THR A 667 49.70 15.17 -0.35
N ILE A 668 50.45 15.84 0.52
CA ILE A 668 51.07 15.21 1.68
C ILE A 668 49.92 14.75 2.60
N MET A 669 49.65 13.44 2.67
CA MET A 669 48.68 12.89 3.62
C MET A 669 49.22 13.04 5.04
N GLU A 670 48.59 13.89 5.85
CA GLU A 670 48.95 14.02 7.25
C GLU A 670 48.61 12.75 8.05
N PRO A 671 49.49 12.30 8.97
CA PRO A 671 49.28 11.06 9.72
C PRO A 671 48.17 11.19 10.76
N PHE A 672 47.31 10.17 10.87
CA PHE A 672 46.28 10.08 11.91
C PHE A 672 46.88 10.11 13.32
N ARG A 673 46.49 11.11 14.13
CA ARG A 673 46.93 11.27 15.53
C ARG A 673 45.84 10.79 16.48
N LYS A 674 46.20 9.87 17.39
CA LYS A 674 45.27 9.27 18.36
C LYS A 674 45.01 10.23 19.53
N PHE A 675 43.81 10.22 20.07
CA PHE A 675 43.54 10.89 21.36
C PHE A 675 44.19 10.10 22.50
N HIS A 676 45.27 10.64 23.08
CA HIS A 676 45.84 10.14 24.34
C HIS A 676 45.14 10.81 25.53
N LYS A 677 44.96 10.04 26.62
CA LYS A 677 44.51 10.58 27.92
C LYS A 677 45.50 11.69 28.32
N ASP A 678 44.97 12.89 28.58
CA ASP A 678 45.64 14.04 29.21
C ASP A 678 46.61 14.88 28.35
N ARG A 679 46.13 15.48 27.25
CA ARG A 679 46.87 16.58 26.58
C ARG A 679 46.04 17.79 26.17
N TYR A 680 44.90 18.01 26.80
CA TYR A 680 44.05 19.17 26.53
C TYR A 680 44.23 20.22 27.64
N MET A 681 45.43 20.81 27.75
CA MET A 681 45.73 22.14 28.35
C MET A 681 47.25 22.42 28.27
N ALA A 682 47.73 23.02 27.17
CA ALA A 682 48.95 23.84 27.13
C ALA A 682 49.04 24.60 25.79
N PRO A 683 49.35 25.92 25.78
CA PRO A 683 49.65 26.66 24.56
C PRO A 683 51.09 26.40 24.07
N HIS A 684 51.32 26.74 22.79
CA HIS A 684 52.54 26.49 22.01
C HIS A 684 53.87 26.71 22.74
N GLY A 685 54.75 25.70 22.67
CA GLY A 685 56.17 25.80 23.02
C GLY A 685 56.90 24.48 22.78
N ALA A 686 57.97 24.53 21.99
CA ALA A 686 58.79 23.36 21.65
C ALA A 686 59.49 22.78 22.89
N SER A 687 59.26 21.51 23.23
CA SER A 687 60.20 20.72 24.02
C SER A 687 59.94 19.20 23.95
N LYS A 688 61.05 18.52 23.64
CA LYS A 688 61.51 17.13 23.90
C LYS A 688 60.50 16.01 24.16
N ALA A 689 60.74 14.91 23.44
CA ALA A 689 60.16 13.59 23.64
C ALA A 689 60.30 13.13 25.10
N VAL A 690 59.16 12.92 25.75
CA VAL A 690 59.03 12.13 26.97
C VAL A 690 57.98 11.06 26.67
N SER A 691 58.42 9.80 26.63
CA SER A 691 57.53 8.64 26.50
C SER A 691 56.75 8.48 27.82
N SER A 692 55.53 9.00 27.88
CA SER A 692 54.61 8.60 28.93
C SER A 692 54.09 7.19 28.60
N GLY A 693 54.66 6.19 29.26
CA GLY A 693 54.20 4.82 29.20
C GLY A 693 52.78 4.72 29.75
N SER A 694 51.77 4.80 28.88
CA SER A 694 50.39 4.57 29.27
C SER A 694 50.14 3.07 29.45
N THR A 695 49.81 2.66 30.66
CA THR A 695 49.29 1.33 31.03
C THR A 695 47.85 1.13 30.53
N ALA A 696 47.62 1.27 29.22
CA ALA A 696 46.36 0.86 28.61
C ALA A 696 46.33 -0.68 28.52
N SER A 697 45.30 -1.32 29.09
CA SER A 697 45.11 -2.76 28.91
C SER A 697 44.85 -3.06 27.43
N SER A 698 45.58 -4.01 26.85
CA SER A 698 45.31 -4.47 25.50
C SER A 698 44.16 -5.47 25.52
N PHE A 699 43.34 -5.49 24.46
CA PHE A 699 42.27 -6.48 24.30
C PHE A 699 42.79 -7.92 24.46
N GLU A 700 43.99 -8.20 23.94
CA GLU A 700 44.66 -9.48 24.09
C GLU A 700 45.03 -9.80 25.55
N LYS A 701 45.42 -8.80 26.35
CA LYS A 701 45.70 -8.98 27.78
C LYS A 701 44.42 -9.28 28.56
N ILE A 702 43.32 -8.62 28.23
CA ILE A 702 41.98 -8.88 28.82
C ILE A 702 41.50 -10.30 28.45
N GLN A 703 41.67 -10.72 27.19
CA GLN A 703 41.32 -12.08 26.76
C GLN A 703 42.23 -13.17 27.37
N LYS A 704 43.52 -12.87 27.62
CA LYS A 704 44.44 -13.79 28.30
C LYS A 704 44.08 -13.99 29.78
N GLN A 705 43.50 -12.98 30.44
CA GLN A 705 43.03 -13.09 31.82
C GLN A 705 41.80 -14.00 31.95
N ALA A 706 40.85 -13.90 31.01
CA ALA A 706 39.70 -14.79 30.94
C ALA A 706 39.26 -15.02 29.49
N LYS A 707 39.56 -16.19 28.92
CA LYS A 707 39.21 -16.50 27.51
C LYS A 707 37.70 -16.65 27.31
N PHE A 708 37.04 -17.32 28.25
CA PHE A 708 35.57 -17.45 28.33
C PHE A 708 35.09 -16.88 29.66
N LEU A 709 34.22 -15.87 29.61
CA LEU A 709 33.63 -15.25 30.79
C LEU A 709 32.72 -16.21 31.55
N GLY A 710 32.11 -17.19 30.87
CA GLY A 710 31.26 -18.19 31.51
C GLY A 710 31.95 -19.09 32.53
N ASN A 711 33.28 -19.11 32.58
CA ASN A 711 34.04 -19.85 33.60
C ASN A 711 34.23 -19.06 34.90
N ALA A 712 33.96 -17.75 34.89
CA ALA A 712 34.27 -16.84 36.00
C ALA A 712 33.08 -15.94 36.41
N VAL A 713 32.11 -15.74 35.52
CA VAL A 713 30.95 -14.84 35.74
C VAL A 713 29.67 -15.54 35.25
N PRO A 714 28.57 -15.54 36.02
CA PRO A 714 27.30 -16.07 35.55
C PRO A 714 26.76 -15.28 34.34
N PRO A 715 26.01 -15.91 33.43
CA PRO A 715 25.43 -15.22 32.28
C PRO A 715 24.40 -14.18 32.74
N VAL A 716 24.39 -13.02 32.08
CA VAL A 716 23.37 -11.97 32.24
C VAL A 716 22.01 -12.46 31.74
N PHE A 717 22.02 -13.23 30.65
CA PHE A 717 20.87 -14.00 30.19
C PHE A 717 21.33 -15.20 29.36
N ALA A 718 20.51 -16.25 29.31
CA ALA A 718 20.70 -17.40 28.45
C ALA A 718 19.37 -17.80 27.79
N VAL A 719 19.42 -18.12 26.50
CA VAL A 719 18.28 -18.62 25.72
C VAL A 719 18.66 -19.98 25.18
N ILE A 720 17.81 -20.98 25.43
CA ILE A 720 18.02 -22.36 24.97
C ILE A 720 16.84 -22.72 24.09
N ALA A 721 17.10 -22.91 22.80
CA ALA A 721 16.14 -23.45 21.85
C ALA A 721 16.45 -24.92 21.63
N ARG A 722 15.59 -25.82 22.11
CA ARG A 722 15.76 -27.28 22.06
C ARG A 722 14.58 -27.95 21.37
N ALA A 723 14.88 -28.87 20.45
CA ALA A 723 13.96 -29.85 19.90
C ALA A 723 14.47 -31.26 20.20
N VAL A 724 13.57 -32.18 20.54
CA VAL A 724 13.88 -33.60 20.71
C VAL A 724 13.33 -34.32 19.49
N ARG A 725 14.21 -34.97 18.72
CA ARG A 725 13.81 -35.77 17.56
C ARG A 725 13.17 -37.10 18.00
N VAL A 726 12.47 -37.75 17.07
CA VAL A 726 11.83 -39.06 17.27
C VAL A 726 12.84 -40.15 17.66
N ASP A 727 14.10 -40.03 17.25
CA ASP A 727 15.23 -40.91 17.63
C ASP A 727 15.87 -40.54 18.98
N HIS A 728 15.18 -39.73 19.81
CA HIS A 728 15.63 -39.20 21.10
C HIS A 728 16.89 -38.32 21.06
N LYS A 729 17.40 -37.95 19.87
CA LYS A 729 18.54 -37.05 19.74
C LYS A 729 18.13 -35.59 19.92
N LEU A 730 19.02 -34.82 20.54
CA LEU A 730 18.85 -33.40 20.79
C LEU A 730 19.29 -32.59 19.58
N LEU A 731 18.44 -31.63 19.17
CA LEU A 731 18.80 -30.55 18.26
C LEU A 731 18.52 -29.23 18.95
N GLY A 732 19.35 -28.23 18.69
CA GLY A 732 19.12 -26.92 19.28
C GLY A 732 20.37 -26.08 19.39
N TYR A 733 20.16 -24.82 19.77
CA TYR A 733 21.22 -23.86 20.02
C TYR A 733 21.01 -23.22 21.38
N GLN A 734 22.12 -23.00 22.08
CA GLN A 734 22.18 -22.22 23.29
C GLN A 734 22.89 -20.90 22.99
N LEU A 735 22.28 -19.78 23.38
CA LEU A 735 22.88 -18.45 23.39
C LEU A 735 23.07 -18.03 24.84
N ALA A 736 24.27 -17.61 25.22
CA ALA A 736 24.57 -17.04 26.52
C ALA A 736 25.30 -15.70 26.37
N ALA A 737 24.87 -14.70 27.16
CA ALA A 737 25.49 -13.38 27.21
C ALA A 737 26.14 -13.14 28.57
N TYR A 738 27.38 -12.65 28.57
CA TYR A 738 28.19 -12.38 29.75
C TYR A 738 28.63 -10.92 29.74
N PHE A 739 28.71 -10.32 30.93
CA PHE A 739 29.17 -8.94 31.10
C PHE A 739 30.17 -8.84 32.24
N ASP A 740 31.39 -8.42 31.91
CA ASP A 740 32.48 -8.13 32.83
C ASP A 740 32.58 -6.61 33.01
N LYS A 741 31.95 -6.13 34.09
CA LYS A 741 31.83 -4.70 34.43
C LYS A 741 33.19 -4.03 34.68
N PRO A 742 34.15 -4.61 35.45
CA PRO A 742 35.49 -4.05 35.62
C PRO A 742 36.26 -3.77 34.32
N ASN A 743 36.17 -4.67 33.34
CA ASN A 743 36.89 -4.53 32.06
C ASN A 743 36.04 -3.93 30.93
N ALA A 744 34.80 -3.50 31.22
CA ALA A 744 33.83 -3.03 30.24
C ALA A 744 33.75 -3.96 29.01
N ARG A 745 33.68 -5.27 29.27
CA ARG A 745 33.71 -6.33 28.26
C ARG A 745 32.39 -7.10 28.23
N VAL A 746 31.86 -7.32 27.04
CA VAL A 746 30.68 -8.14 26.77
C VAL A 746 31.13 -9.36 25.95
N GLN A 747 30.68 -10.55 26.33
CA GLN A 747 30.90 -11.76 25.54
C GLN A 747 29.56 -12.47 25.28
N LEU A 748 29.28 -12.77 24.02
CA LEU A 748 28.16 -13.57 23.56
C LEU A 748 28.71 -14.90 23.05
N VAL A 749 28.11 -16.01 23.49
CA VAL A 749 28.47 -17.35 23.06
C VAL A 749 27.22 -18.06 22.56
N VAL A 750 27.27 -18.50 21.30
CA VAL A 750 26.27 -19.40 20.70
C VAL A 750 26.92 -20.77 20.54
N SER A 751 26.28 -21.84 20.99
CA SER A 751 26.76 -23.20 20.83
C SER A 751 25.63 -24.13 20.39
N SER A 752 25.93 -25.08 19.52
CA SER A 752 25.03 -26.20 19.24
C SER A 752 24.87 -27.10 20.46
N ILE A 753 23.69 -27.71 20.61
CA ILE A 753 23.34 -28.67 21.67
C ILE A 753 23.32 -30.10 21.11
N ALA A 754 23.51 -30.26 19.80
CA ALA A 754 23.52 -31.57 19.16
C ALA A 754 24.83 -32.33 19.44
N GLU A 755 24.74 -33.63 19.75
CA GLU A 755 25.89 -34.46 20.18
C GLU A 755 27.05 -34.53 19.17
N ASN A 756 26.77 -34.30 17.88
CA ASN A 756 27.76 -34.39 16.79
C ASN A 756 28.08 -33.05 16.13
N ASP A 757 27.64 -31.92 16.71
CA ASP A 757 27.88 -30.59 16.17
C ASP A 757 28.65 -29.73 17.18
N ASN A 758 29.92 -29.46 16.85
CA ASN A 758 30.83 -28.68 17.69
C ASN A 758 30.85 -27.19 17.30
N LEU A 759 29.86 -26.71 16.53
CA LEU A 759 29.80 -25.32 16.13
C LEU A 759 29.57 -24.42 17.35
N LYS A 760 30.53 -23.52 17.56
CA LYS A 760 30.49 -22.47 18.57
C LYS A 760 30.81 -21.14 17.92
N ILE A 761 30.06 -20.10 18.25
CA ILE A 761 30.30 -18.72 17.81
C ILE A 761 30.48 -17.86 19.05
N CYS A 762 31.58 -17.13 19.11
CA CYS A 762 31.92 -16.25 20.21
C CYS A 762 32.09 -14.84 19.69
N ALA A 763 31.25 -13.91 20.13
CA ALA A 763 31.42 -12.49 19.89
C ALA A 763 31.85 -11.81 21.19
N ASP A 764 32.95 -11.08 21.16
CA ASP A 764 33.59 -10.49 22.33
C ASP A 764 33.90 -9.02 22.04
N GLY A 765 33.43 -8.11 22.87
CA GLY A 765 33.61 -6.68 22.70
C GLY A 765 34.07 -6.03 23.98
N ALA A 766 35.12 -5.20 23.93
CA ALA A 766 35.58 -4.43 25.08
C ALA A 766 35.92 -2.98 24.72
N VAL A 767 35.58 -2.08 25.64
CA VAL A 767 35.95 -0.67 25.58
C VAL A 767 37.31 -0.49 26.27
N LEU A 768 38.38 -0.32 25.49
CA LEU A 768 39.75 -0.23 26.00
C LEU A 768 40.10 1.18 26.53
N SER A 769 39.43 2.21 26.02
CA SER A 769 39.51 3.59 26.51
C SER A 769 38.27 4.38 26.10
N LYS A 770 38.12 5.63 26.57
CA LYS A 770 37.00 6.52 26.15
C LYS A 770 36.90 6.72 24.62
N HIS A 771 37.96 6.44 23.87
CA HIS A 771 38.05 6.69 22.43
C HIS A 771 38.45 5.43 21.64
N LYS A 772 38.43 4.23 22.26
CA LYS A 772 38.86 2.99 21.61
C LYS A 772 38.01 1.81 22.03
N VAL A 773 37.45 1.13 21.04
CA VAL A 773 36.69 -0.11 21.21
C VAL A 773 37.28 -1.20 20.31
N THR A 774 37.26 -2.44 20.80
CA THR A 774 37.66 -3.61 20.03
C THR A 774 36.60 -4.68 20.14
N ALA A 775 36.18 -5.21 19.00
CA ALA A 775 35.28 -6.34 18.88
C ALA A 775 36.00 -7.49 18.17
N ARG A 776 35.71 -8.72 18.58
CA ARG A 776 36.22 -9.95 17.97
C ARG A 776 35.06 -10.92 17.84
N VAL A 777 34.81 -11.40 16.63
CA VAL A 777 33.88 -12.49 16.36
C VAL A 777 34.69 -13.69 15.91
N ALA A 778 34.49 -14.84 16.52
CA ALA A 778 35.19 -16.07 16.20
C ALA A 778 34.23 -17.26 16.14
N TRP A 779 34.46 -18.20 15.24
CA TRP A 779 33.58 -19.35 15.05
C TRP A 779 34.34 -20.64 14.72
N GLY A 780 33.66 -21.78 14.84
CA GLY A 780 34.20 -23.13 14.73
C GLY A 780 34.43 -23.79 16.10
N PRO A 781 35.08 -24.97 16.17
CA PRO A 781 35.32 -25.66 17.44
C PRO A 781 36.01 -24.76 18.46
N GLU A 782 35.37 -24.58 19.62
CA GLU A 782 35.83 -23.69 20.70
C GLU A 782 36.15 -22.23 20.27
N CYS A 783 35.53 -21.76 19.19
CA CYS A 783 35.74 -20.42 18.62
C CYS A 783 37.20 -20.14 18.22
N GLN A 784 37.91 -21.15 17.70
CA GLN A 784 39.33 -21.04 17.35
C GLN A 784 39.63 -21.14 15.86
N GLN A 785 38.71 -21.68 15.06
CA GLN A 785 38.95 -21.98 13.65
C GLN A 785 39.02 -20.70 12.80
N TYR A 786 38.08 -19.78 13.01
CA TYR A 786 38.01 -18.51 12.29
C TYR A 786 37.82 -17.34 13.25
N ALA A 787 38.42 -16.18 12.93
CA ALA A 787 38.20 -14.97 13.70
C ALA A 787 38.35 -13.69 12.87
N VAL A 788 37.42 -12.75 13.10
CA VAL A 788 37.46 -11.37 12.62
C VAL A 788 37.60 -10.45 13.82
N ILE A 789 38.55 -9.52 13.77
CA ILE A 789 38.75 -8.52 14.82
C ILE A 789 38.51 -7.15 14.19
N ALA A 790 37.63 -6.36 14.78
CA ALA A 790 37.39 -4.97 14.39
C ALA A 790 37.83 -4.04 15.53
N LYS A 791 38.69 -3.07 15.21
CA LYS A 791 39.15 -2.04 16.15
C LYS A 791 38.69 -0.69 15.63
N ALA A 792 37.89 0.02 16.41
CA ALA A 792 37.50 1.39 16.10
C ALA A 792 38.11 2.35 17.13
N GLU A 793 38.76 3.40 16.65
CA GLU A 793 39.34 4.44 17.50
C GLU A 793 39.11 5.84 16.94
N ALA A 794 38.84 6.81 17.80
CA ALA A 794 38.70 8.21 17.43
C ALA A 794 40.04 8.95 17.58
N GLY A 795 40.29 9.91 16.68
CA GLY A 795 41.50 10.71 16.63
C GLY A 795 41.30 11.96 15.78
N VAL A 796 42.40 12.49 15.25
CA VAL A 796 42.42 13.68 14.40
C VAL A 796 43.24 13.36 13.14
N LEU A 797 42.74 13.79 11.99
CA LEU A 797 43.45 13.75 10.72
C LEU A 797 43.64 15.20 10.28
N GLY A 798 44.87 15.70 10.42
CA GLY A 798 45.18 17.14 10.39
C GLY A 798 44.51 17.91 11.51
N GLU A 799 43.65 18.88 11.18
CA GLU A 799 42.88 19.65 12.16
C GLU A 799 41.46 19.11 12.38
N PHE A 800 41.03 18.10 11.62
CA PHE A 800 39.65 17.61 11.63
C PHE A 800 39.47 16.36 12.49
N PRO A 801 38.38 16.25 13.27
CA PRO A 801 38.03 15.02 13.98
C PRO A 801 37.87 13.87 13.00
N ALA A 802 38.49 12.73 13.30
CA ALA A 802 38.47 11.55 12.44
C ALA A 802 38.27 10.27 13.26
N ALA A 803 37.80 9.22 12.62
CA ALA A 803 37.74 7.88 13.19
C ALA A 803 38.50 6.90 12.30
N ARG A 804 39.20 5.96 12.93
CA ARG A 804 39.96 4.92 12.26
C ARG A 804 39.38 3.56 12.61
N LEU A 805 39.02 2.80 11.58
CA LEU A 805 38.55 1.42 11.69
C LEU A 805 39.61 0.48 11.09
N GLU A 806 40.12 -0.45 11.89
CA GLU A 806 41.01 -1.53 11.45
C GLU A 806 40.28 -2.86 11.56
N VAL A 807 40.21 -3.63 10.46
CA VAL A 807 39.54 -4.94 10.42
C VAL A 807 40.48 -6.03 9.90
N PRO A 808 41.40 -6.55 10.74
CA PRO A 808 42.18 -7.74 10.38
C PRO A 808 41.34 -9.02 10.46
N TRP A 809 41.45 -9.89 9.45
CA TRP A 809 40.97 -11.27 9.48
C TRP A 809 42.14 -12.26 9.61
N ARG A 810 41.94 -13.35 10.35
CA ARG A 810 42.91 -14.47 10.42
C ARG A 810 42.28 -15.74 9.86
N LEU A 811 42.88 -16.29 8.81
CA LEU A 811 42.63 -17.64 8.29
C LEU A 811 43.74 -18.56 8.84
N LYS A 812 43.39 -19.55 9.66
CA LYS A 812 44.30 -20.65 10.00
C LYS A 812 43.76 -21.92 9.34
N GLY A 813 44.41 -22.39 8.27
CA GLY A 813 44.02 -23.67 7.67
C GLY A 813 44.29 -23.87 6.18
N ILE A 814 45.35 -23.27 5.62
CA ILE A 814 45.81 -23.67 4.29
C ILE A 814 47.11 -24.45 4.50
N GLN A 815 47.07 -25.79 4.37
CA GLN A 815 48.29 -26.56 4.22
C GLN A 815 48.75 -26.42 2.77
N VAL A 816 49.95 -25.88 2.60
CA VAL A 816 50.68 -25.89 1.33
C VAL A 816 51.46 -27.19 1.32
N ASN A 817 51.20 -28.04 0.33
CA ASN A 817 51.98 -29.25 0.14
C ASN A 817 53.44 -28.88 -0.20
N PRO A 818 54.42 -29.77 0.08
CA PRO A 818 55.83 -29.49 -0.22
C PRO A 818 56.13 -29.19 -1.70
N ASP A 819 55.22 -29.55 -2.60
CA ASP A 819 55.27 -29.29 -4.04
C ASP A 819 54.67 -27.93 -4.46
N GLY A 820 54.23 -27.11 -3.50
CA GLY A 820 53.65 -25.79 -3.76
C GLY A 820 52.17 -25.80 -4.14
N THR A 821 51.50 -26.96 -4.13
CA THR A 821 50.06 -27.05 -4.38
C THR A 821 49.22 -26.80 -3.12
N LEU A 822 48.01 -26.27 -3.34
CA LEU A 822 47.03 -25.97 -2.31
C LEU A 822 45.95 -27.06 -2.31
N SER A 823 45.84 -27.83 -1.22
CA SER A 823 44.72 -28.76 -1.04
C SER A 823 43.59 -28.08 -0.26
N ILE A 824 42.49 -27.76 -0.94
CA ILE A 824 41.24 -27.30 -0.32
C ILE A 824 40.29 -28.49 -0.31
N GLN A 825 39.95 -29.00 0.87
CA GLN A 825 38.92 -30.02 1.00
C GLN A 825 37.56 -29.31 0.97
N ILE A 826 36.87 -29.37 -0.17
CA ILE A 826 35.54 -28.81 -0.35
C ILE A 826 34.54 -29.93 -0.06
N ASP A 827 33.58 -29.64 0.82
CA ASP A 827 32.44 -30.51 1.12
C ASP A 827 31.69 -30.85 -0.18
N GLU A 828 31.33 -32.13 -0.40
CA GLU A 828 30.72 -32.58 -1.68
C GLU A 828 29.41 -31.83 -1.99
N ASP A 829 28.68 -31.39 -0.96
CA ASP A 829 27.46 -30.59 -1.11
C ASP A 829 27.73 -29.20 -1.71
N ILE A 830 28.89 -28.60 -1.40
CA ILE A 830 29.30 -27.31 -1.94
C ILE A 830 29.80 -27.48 -3.38
N LEU A 831 30.50 -28.58 -3.69
CA LEU A 831 30.95 -28.88 -5.04
C LEU A 831 29.76 -29.11 -6.00
N SER A 832 28.73 -29.82 -5.52
CA SER A 832 27.44 -30.01 -6.21
C SER A 832 26.72 -28.68 -6.45
N TRP A 833 26.69 -27.80 -5.45
CA TRP A 833 26.07 -26.48 -5.57
C TRP A 833 26.80 -25.58 -6.58
N ILE A 834 28.14 -25.60 -6.58
CA ILE A 834 28.97 -24.84 -7.51
C ILE A 834 28.83 -25.37 -8.94
N GLN A 835 28.87 -26.70 -9.15
CA GLN A 835 28.71 -27.29 -10.48
C GLN A 835 27.33 -27.05 -11.08
N LYS A 836 26.28 -26.97 -10.25
CA LYS A 836 24.93 -26.63 -10.70
C LYS A 836 24.80 -25.19 -11.18
N HIS A 837 25.58 -24.25 -10.63
CA HIS A 837 25.49 -22.82 -10.97
C HIS A 837 26.52 -22.36 -12.02
N ILE A 838 27.50 -23.17 -12.38
CA ILE A 838 28.50 -22.85 -13.42
C ILE A 838 28.07 -23.37 -14.82
N LYS A 839 26.97 -24.11 -14.94
CA LYS A 839 26.43 -24.59 -16.24
C LYS A 839 25.28 -23.75 -16.81
N GLU A 840 24.91 -22.64 -16.18
CA GLU A 840 23.95 -21.66 -16.70
C GLU A 840 24.57 -20.25 -16.75
N GLU A 841 25.69 -20.14 -17.47
CA GLU A 841 26.16 -18.98 -18.25
C GLU A 841 26.91 -19.54 -19.47
#